data_AF-A0AAJ1MHT6-F1
#
_entry.id   AF-A0AAJ1MHT6-F1
#
_cell.length_a   1.000
_cell.length_b   1.000
_cell.length_c   1.000
_cell.angle_alpha   90.00
_cell.angle_beta   90.00
_cell.angle_gamma   90.00
#
_symmetry.space_group_name_H-M   'P 1'
#
loop_
_entity.id
_entity.type
_entity.pdbx_description
1 polymer ?
#
loop_
_entity_poly.entity_id
_entity_poly.type
_entity_poly.pdbx_seq_one_letter_code
_entity_poly.pdbx_strand_id
1 'polypeptide(L)'
;MHKNAFAVIFLIILFLILLPASVTASGAQEDSYATAEALVEQREYNQALLVLTELLRTNPNRMDDVQALLSRIRIEKELYNDKYEELIEVYGGDDVEAAYPMIAELEAMDPNPNDATRISLVLARETAGFVFNNNRWVQIMEDASAQLSAADYSSAVETYMSGFDLSRLIFRDAGYGNIVVNEVFERADVMNKESLEFLELYQELIEKSSEMSNFFNLRNVDAYGAAVQDSYGALARTAEIRESLKDTADYFIVQEENIRNLVGDDKQIHYLIYMDRLLNGRTTVEEAEGISGAIELFWNSIFKNMLDESFAYTEEVFSDGLGLYNTGDYEAAGDVFADVLKTAESSIGSYEFGENYFESDAQFVRDGILSADIDEYEIKKNYLAQASGVSEEFPLIMEKRLALSGFEQRISEINGEVDGYRDIAAEIKSELSVESLEISSLLTEWEVNLSEISANSVEGNEISEKSIAAAKIPVEEYGAIEEGLLRSEIILAASVGNIDLDSLRSEYETVAAEVEESISLIEGVADDEAAPEVDEVDFTVLYKYPDQALARLSATENVIENLINGINTLDIQIQDERPEIRLSSELQTVTAASEDLMKKALSLLDTTLGMADDARDQIFTAEKLKQEGERRIEESRLLTQRAQFTAAKERLEQAAAKFDESLSYLEDTVLRTYRDNEIPRLYEEIQVAENNLVVKQVREYLTSGKASYSQGNFPAAQSVLIRAQSRWSDTNVEPNPEVEYWLTLTQTALSVTSGRVIAATDPLYTEMNQFLNQAQEDFQQARNLYDDGDGSEADVYFARAEQSILYVQQFFPFNEEARVLNLRISQYRDPEQFEEIFGDEFRTARGLISSNPQKAYIDLKDLEVINSDYPGLQSAITEAEYASGIKVRPPDPAKLARSSELYDLAYDIVSRNIRSEFTVALSYLDEAISLNPNNDEAIRLKDRISTDVGGTATAVLSNTDQQLYNEAVSEYTSGNYLKARIIVENLLKDPDNSRNPKLLDLQERIERTR
;
A
#
# COMPACT_ATOMS: atom_id res chain seq x y z
N MET A 1 -47.00 88.84 28.98
CA MET A 1 -48.44 89.04 28.71
C MET A 1 -49.17 88.10 29.66
N HIS A 2 -50.07 88.46 30.56
CA HIS A 2 -50.71 89.72 30.90
C HIS A 2 -50.67 89.84 32.44
N LYS A 3 -50.04 90.93 32.90
CA LYS A 3 -50.30 91.54 34.21
C LYS A 3 -51.68 92.21 34.11
N ASN A 4 -52.46 92.18 35.20
CA ASN A 4 -53.52 93.14 35.59
C ASN A 4 -54.88 92.49 35.88
N ALA A 5 -55.06 91.99 37.11
CA ALA A 5 -56.38 91.88 37.75
C ALA A 5 -56.31 91.99 39.28
N PHE A 6 -55.11 91.91 39.88
CA PHE A 6 -54.90 91.99 41.33
C PHE A 6 -54.89 93.42 41.93
N ALA A 7 -55.14 94.46 41.12
CA ALA A 7 -55.01 95.86 41.54
C ALA A 7 -56.34 96.61 41.77
N VAL A 8 -57.50 95.97 41.55
CA VAL A 8 -58.82 96.63 41.65
C VAL A 8 -59.57 96.29 42.95
N ILE A 9 -59.29 95.14 43.57
CA ILE A 9 -59.95 94.71 44.82
C ILE A 9 -59.30 95.35 46.06
N PHE A 10 -58.02 95.72 45.98
CA PHE A 10 -57.28 96.35 47.09
C PHE A 10 -57.58 97.86 47.28
N LEU A 11 -58.22 98.50 46.30
CA LEU A 11 -58.52 99.94 46.34
C LEU A 11 -59.93 100.28 46.86
N ILE A 12 -60.81 99.27 46.99
CA ILE A 12 -62.18 99.44 47.50
C ILE A 12 -62.27 99.12 49.01
N ILE A 13 -61.38 98.29 49.55
CA ILE A 13 -61.36 97.90 50.97
C ILE A 13 -60.63 98.94 51.86
N LEU A 14 -59.87 99.86 51.26
CA LEU A 14 -59.07 100.88 52.00
C LEU A 14 -59.77 102.25 52.18
N PHE A 15 -61.00 102.44 51.66
CA PHE A 15 -61.67 103.75 51.68
C PHE A 15 -62.85 103.86 52.69
N LEU A 16 -63.09 102.86 53.54
CA LEU A 16 -64.25 102.86 54.45
C LEU A 16 -63.96 102.53 55.93
N ILE A 17 -62.70 102.59 56.34
CA ILE A 17 -62.33 102.60 57.76
C ILE A 17 -61.63 103.92 58.06
N LEU A 18 -62.39 104.91 58.59
CA LEU A 18 -62.01 105.98 59.53
C LEU A 18 -62.86 107.24 59.33
N LEU A 19 -63.87 107.44 60.18
CA LEU A 19 -64.14 108.70 60.90
C LEU A 19 -65.33 108.51 61.88
N PRO A 20 -65.23 108.96 63.14
CA PRO A 20 -66.27 108.79 64.16
C PRO A 20 -67.20 110.00 64.22
N ALA A 21 -68.49 109.77 64.45
CA ALA A 21 -69.41 110.79 64.94
C ALA A 21 -70.50 110.14 65.79
N SER A 22 -70.53 110.56 67.06
CA SER A 22 -71.69 110.45 67.94
C SER A 22 -72.89 111.15 67.27
N VAL A 23 -74.11 110.62 67.44
CA VAL A 23 -75.32 111.35 67.83
C VAL A 23 -76.53 110.41 67.80
N THR A 24 -77.13 110.31 68.98
CA THR A 24 -78.49 109.92 69.39
C THR A 24 -79.60 109.72 68.35
N ALA A 25 -80.29 108.60 68.52
CA ALA A 25 -81.75 108.39 68.49
C ALA A 25 -82.61 109.27 67.55
N SER A 26 -83.05 108.64 66.46
CA SER A 26 -84.35 108.91 65.84
C SER A 26 -84.78 107.59 65.17
N GLY A 27 -85.88 107.00 65.63
CA GLY A 27 -86.43 105.79 65.03
C GLY A 27 -86.76 106.01 63.57
N ALA A 28 -86.12 105.22 62.70
CA ALA A 28 -86.53 104.99 61.32
C ALA A 28 -86.92 103.51 61.25
N GLN A 29 -88.20 103.25 61.04
CA GLN A 29 -88.78 101.92 60.88
C GLN A 29 -88.15 101.28 59.62
N GLU A 30 -87.52 100.09 59.75
CA GLU A 30 -87.05 99.30 58.60
C GLU A 30 -88.20 99.09 57.62
N ASP A 31 -87.96 99.31 56.33
CA ASP A 31 -88.98 99.12 55.31
C ASP A 31 -89.25 97.63 55.13
N SER A 32 -90.25 97.12 55.86
CA SER A 32 -90.60 95.70 55.85
C SER A 32 -91.00 95.21 54.45
N TYR A 33 -91.26 96.10 53.50
CA TYR A 33 -91.47 95.74 52.09
C TYR A 33 -90.20 95.23 51.41
N ALA A 34 -89.05 95.89 51.61
CA ALA A 34 -87.79 95.50 51.00
C ALA A 34 -87.31 94.14 51.55
N THR A 35 -87.55 93.87 52.83
CA THR A 35 -87.29 92.55 53.42
C THR A 35 -88.18 91.47 52.80
N ALA A 36 -89.46 91.76 52.60
CA ALA A 36 -90.35 90.83 51.92
C ALA A 36 -89.93 90.58 50.46
N GLU A 37 -89.52 91.61 49.73
CA GLU A 37 -89.03 91.49 48.35
C GLU A 37 -87.77 90.62 48.27
N ALA A 38 -86.79 90.82 49.16
CA ALA A 38 -85.59 89.98 49.24
C ALA A 38 -85.91 88.51 49.56
N LEU A 39 -86.88 88.26 50.45
CA LEU A 39 -87.34 86.90 50.74
C LEU A 39 -88.05 86.26 49.54
N VAL A 40 -88.78 87.04 48.73
CA VAL A 40 -89.36 86.55 47.46
C VAL A 40 -88.27 86.23 46.44
N GLU A 41 -87.20 87.04 46.36
CA GLU A 41 -86.06 86.75 45.47
C GLU A 41 -85.26 85.52 45.92
N GLN A 42 -85.12 85.31 47.24
CA GLN A 42 -84.53 84.11 47.83
C GLN A 42 -85.50 82.91 47.83
N ARG A 43 -86.71 83.09 47.27
CA ARG A 43 -87.79 82.08 47.18
C ARG A 43 -88.27 81.56 48.54
N GLU A 44 -88.02 82.29 49.61
CA GLU A 44 -88.54 82.03 50.95
C GLU A 44 -89.97 82.57 51.10
N TYR A 45 -90.87 82.10 50.24
CA TYR A 45 -92.22 82.65 50.09
C TYR A 45 -93.05 82.61 51.37
N ASN A 46 -92.86 81.60 52.23
CA ASN A 46 -93.57 81.51 53.50
C ASN A 46 -93.14 82.60 54.49
N GLN A 47 -91.84 82.94 54.52
CA GLN A 47 -91.34 84.05 55.33
C GLN A 47 -91.76 85.39 54.74
N ALA A 48 -91.69 85.54 53.41
CA ALA A 48 -92.18 86.72 52.71
C ALA A 48 -93.67 87.00 53.01
N LEU A 49 -94.51 85.96 53.03
CA LEU A 49 -95.94 86.08 53.35
C LEU A 49 -96.20 86.57 54.79
N LEU A 50 -95.39 86.12 55.76
CA LEU A 50 -95.49 86.59 57.15
C LEU A 50 -95.15 88.08 57.25
N VAL A 51 -94.07 88.50 56.59
CA VAL A 51 -93.63 89.91 56.56
C VAL A 51 -94.66 90.78 55.83
N LEU A 52 -95.19 90.34 54.69
CA LEU A 52 -96.23 91.04 53.93
C LEU A 52 -97.55 91.16 54.71
N THR A 53 -97.94 90.13 55.47
CA THR A 53 -99.15 90.15 56.30
C THR A 53 -99.03 91.16 57.45
N GLU A 54 -97.86 91.22 58.10
CA GLU A 54 -97.62 92.22 59.15
C GLU A 54 -97.51 93.63 58.56
N LEU A 55 -96.94 93.78 57.36
CA LEU A 55 -96.88 95.06 56.65
C LEU A 55 -98.28 95.58 56.28
N LEU A 56 -99.18 94.71 55.82
CA LEU A 56 -100.60 95.00 55.59
C LEU A 56 -101.33 95.48 56.86
N ARG A 57 -101.00 94.87 58.01
CA ARG A 57 -101.61 95.18 59.31
C ARG A 57 -101.14 96.53 59.86
N THR A 58 -99.87 96.86 59.65
CA THR A 58 -99.24 98.05 60.22
C THR A 58 -99.28 99.26 59.29
N ASN A 59 -99.28 99.08 57.98
CA ASN A 59 -99.29 100.14 56.96
C ASN A 59 -100.32 99.89 55.84
N PRO A 60 -101.63 100.13 56.08
CA PRO A 60 -102.69 99.90 55.09
C PRO A 60 -102.53 100.70 53.79
N ASN A 61 -101.79 101.80 53.82
CA ASN A 61 -101.57 102.67 52.65
C ASN A 61 -100.66 102.05 51.58
N ARG A 62 -99.90 100.98 51.90
CA ARG A 62 -99.06 100.25 50.94
C ARG A 62 -99.74 98.99 50.38
N MET A 63 -101.07 98.98 50.41
CA MET A 63 -101.89 97.86 49.91
C MET A 63 -101.48 97.44 48.49
N ASP A 64 -101.29 98.39 47.58
CA ASP A 64 -101.02 98.11 46.17
C ASP A 64 -99.66 97.43 45.97
N ASP A 65 -98.62 97.92 46.67
CA ASP A 65 -97.28 97.34 46.64
C ASP A 65 -97.28 95.92 47.22
N VAL A 66 -97.97 95.73 48.35
CA VAL A 66 -98.12 94.42 48.99
C VAL A 66 -98.95 93.48 48.11
N GLN A 67 -100.00 93.97 47.46
CA GLN A 67 -100.77 93.20 46.49
C GLN A 67 -99.91 92.75 45.31
N ALA A 68 -99.01 93.58 44.80
CA ALA A 68 -98.11 93.20 43.71
C ALA A 68 -97.16 92.06 44.10
N LEU A 69 -96.51 92.14 45.27
CA LEU A 69 -95.66 91.04 45.78
C LEU A 69 -96.49 89.78 46.11
N LEU A 70 -97.67 89.94 46.72
CA LEU A 70 -98.58 88.82 46.98
C LEU A 70 -99.03 88.17 45.67
N SER A 71 -99.32 88.94 44.62
CA SER A 71 -99.64 88.43 43.29
C SER A 71 -98.46 87.68 42.66
N ARG A 72 -97.23 88.19 42.81
CA ARG A 72 -96.03 87.49 42.34
C ARG A 72 -95.82 86.16 43.08
N ILE A 73 -95.86 86.17 44.42
CA ILE A 73 -95.80 84.95 45.24
C ILE A 73 -96.91 83.98 44.83
N ARG A 74 -98.11 84.48 44.55
CA ARG A 74 -99.24 83.66 44.14
C ARG A 74 -98.99 82.98 42.79
N ILE A 75 -98.49 83.71 41.78
CA ILE A 75 -98.16 83.14 40.47
C ILE A 75 -97.07 82.08 40.58
N GLU A 76 -96.00 82.35 41.34
CA GLU A 76 -94.91 81.38 41.54
C GLU A 76 -95.38 80.13 42.31
N LYS A 77 -96.24 80.30 43.33
CA LYS A 77 -96.86 79.18 44.03
C LYS A 77 -97.87 78.42 43.17
N GLU A 78 -98.59 79.10 42.28
CA GLU A 78 -99.51 78.48 41.31
C GLU A 78 -98.73 77.63 40.31
N LEU A 79 -97.65 78.17 39.73
CA LEU A 79 -96.74 77.43 38.86
C LEU A 79 -96.11 76.21 39.56
N TYR A 80 -95.66 76.37 40.80
CA TYR A 80 -95.14 75.27 41.61
C TYR A 80 -96.21 74.21 41.88
N ASN A 81 -97.43 74.62 42.22
CA ASN A 81 -98.53 73.69 42.49
C ASN A 81 -98.97 72.95 41.22
N ASP A 82 -99.04 73.63 40.07
CA ASP A 82 -99.35 73.02 38.77
C ASP A 82 -98.32 71.94 38.42
N LYS A 83 -97.04 72.26 38.62
CA LYS A 83 -95.94 71.30 38.40
C LYS A 83 -95.95 70.17 39.43
N TYR A 84 -96.36 70.45 40.67
CA TYR A 84 -96.51 69.43 41.71
C TYR A 84 -97.72 68.51 41.43
N GLU A 85 -98.77 69.02 40.80
CA GLU A 85 -99.91 68.23 40.33
C GLU A 85 -99.53 67.35 39.13
N GLU A 86 -98.78 67.89 38.16
CA GLU A 86 -98.16 67.11 37.07
C GLU A 86 -97.28 65.99 37.63
N LEU A 87 -96.48 66.27 38.65
CA LEU A 87 -95.70 65.26 39.35
C LEU A 87 -96.59 64.16 39.95
N ILE A 88 -97.70 64.50 40.61
CA ILE A 88 -98.61 63.50 41.19
C ILE A 88 -99.21 62.59 40.11
N GLU A 89 -99.58 63.15 38.95
CA GLU A 89 -100.13 62.37 37.83
C GLU A 89 -99.11 61.39 37.26
N VAL A 90 -97.89 61.87 37.00
CA VAL A 90 -96.79 61.09 36.44
C VAL A 90 -96.30 60.03 37.44
N TYR A 91 -96.15 60.42 38.71
CA TYR A 91 -95.71 59.53 39.79
C TYR A 91 -96.74 58.44 40.15
N GLY A 92 -98.03 58.71 39.94
CA GLY A 92 -99.11 57.75 40.14
C GLY A 92 -99.48 56.91 38.90
N GLY A 93 -98.86 57.19 37.75
CA GLY A 93 -99.15 56.55 36.46
C GLY A 93 -98.09 55.52 36.02
N ASP A 94 -98.16 55.12 34.75
CA ASP A 94 -97.24 54.13 34.16
C ASP A 94 -95.84 54.70 33.83
N ASP A 95 -95.68 56.03 33.84
CA ASP A 95 -94.44 56.75 33.48
C ASP A 95 -93.75 57.38 34.71
N VAL A 96 -93.52 56.57 35.75
CA VAL A 96 -92.85 57.00 36.99
C VAL A 96 -91.44 57.55 36.72
N GLU A 97 -90.82 57.19 35.60
CA GLU A 97 -89.50 57.66 35.19
C GLU A 97 -89.48 59.18 34.92
N ALA A 98 -90.49 59.71 34.23
CA ALA A 98 -90.61 61.13 33.94
C ALA A 98 -90.78 62.00 35.21
N ALA A 99 -91.17 61.41 36.34
CA ALA A 99 -91.32 62.13 37.62
C ALA A 99 -89.98 62.60 38.19
N TYR A 100 -88.86 61.91 37.92
CA TYR A 100 -87.57 62.24 38.51
C TYR A 100 -87.00 63.62 38.08
N PRO A 101 -86.90 63.96 36.77
CA PRO A 101 -86.50 65.30 36.36
C PRO A 101 -87.50 66.38 36.83
N MET A 102 -88.79 66.06 36.91
CA MET A 102 -89.82 66.98 37.42
C MET A 102 -89.62 67.31 38.91
N ILE A 103 -89.16 66.35 39.72
CA ILE A 103 -88.84 66.59 41.14
C ILE A 103 -87.65 67.54 41.26
N ALA A 104 -86.60 67.37 40.46
CA ALA A 104 -85.47 68.28 40.45
C ALA A 104 -85.89 69.71 40.03
N GLU A 105 -86.78 69.84 39.06
CA GLU A 105 -87.39 71.12 38.68
C GLU A 105 -88.17 71.74 39.85
N LEU A 106 -88.98 70.96 40.56
CA LEU A 106 -89.73 71.40 41.73
C LEU A 106 -88.83 71.85 42.88
N GLU A 107 -87.79 71.09 43.20
CA GLU A 107 -86.79 71.46 44.22
C GLU A 107 -86.03 72.74 43.83
N ALA A 108 -85.79 72.96 42.54
CA ALA A 108 -85.22 74.22 42.06
C ALA A 108 -86.22 75.37 42.12
N MET A 109 -87.52 75.11 41.91
CA MET A 109 -88.60 76.11 41.96
C MET A 109 -88.83 76.64 43.38
N ASP A 110 -88.92 75.77 44.39
CA ASP A 110 -88.98 76.12 45.81
C ASP A 110 -87.96 75.26 46.60
N PRO A 111 -86.79 75.82 46.96
CA PRO A 111 -85.78 75.10 47.72
C PRO A 111 -86.19 74.76 49.16
N ASN A 112 -87.22 75.45 49.71
CA ASN A 112 -87.64 75.32 51.10
C ASN A 112 -89.17 75.13 51.22
N PRO A 113 -89.74 74.05 50.65
CA PRO A 113 -91.16 73.82 50.70
C PRO A 113 -91.61 73.48 52.13
N ASN A 114 -92.92 73.50 52.37
CA ASN A 114 -93.45 73.11 53.67
C ASN A 114 -93.05 71.66 54.04
N ASP A 115 -93.02 71.33 55.33
CA ASP A 115 -92.49 70.05 55.82
C ASP A 115 -93.14 68.82 55.17
N ALA A 116 -94.45 68.85 54.88
CA ALA A 116 -95.17 67.75 54.25
C ALA A 116 -94.76 67.58 52.77
N THR A 117 -94.74 68.67 52.01
CA THR A 117 -94.29 68.68 50.61
C THR A 117 -92.81 68.28 50.50
N ARG A 118 -91.96 68.73 51.43
CA ARG A 118 -90.55 68.34 51.48
C ARG A 118 -90.40 66.82 51.68
N ILE A 119 -91.12 66.24 52.65
CA ILE A 119 -91.09 64.78 52.88
C ILE A 119 -91.61 64.01 51.67
N SER A 120 -92.71 64.46 51.06
CA SER A 120 -93.29 63.85 49.87
C SER A 120 -92.36 63.91 48.66
N LEU A 121 -91.69 65.04 48.41
CA LEU A 121 -90.71 65.18 47.33
C LEU A 121 -89.48 64.30 47.56
N VAL A 122 -88.99 64.20 48.80
CA VAL A 122 -87.87 63.31 49.14
C VAL A 122 -88.23 61.85 48.85
N LEU A 123 -89.40 61.39 49.30
CA LEU A 123 -89.87 60.02 49.06
C LEU A 123 -90.14 59.75 47.56
N ALA A 124 -90.71 60.73 46.87
CA ALA A 124 -90.94 60.65 45.44
C ALA A 124 -89.61 60.61 44.67
N ARG A 125 -88.59 61.36 45.12
CA ARG A 125 -87.25 61.39 44.50
C ARG A 125 -86.54 60.06 44.66
N GLU A 126 -86.63 59.45 45.84
CA GLU A 126 -86.05 58.12 46.08
C GLU A 126 -86.70 57.06 45.18
N THR A 127 -88.03 57.08 45.05
CA THR A 127 -88.78 56.08 44.27
C THR A 127 -88.65 56.28 42.76
N ALA A 128 -88.91 57.50 42.26
CA ALA A 128 -88.79 57.82 40.84
C ALA A 128 -87.33 57.79 40.36
N GLY A 129 -86.42 58.23 41.23
CA GLY A 129 -84.98 58.16 40.98
C GLY A 129 -84.50 56.73 40.85
N PHE A 130 -84.98 55.81 41.69
CA PHE A 130 -84.67 54.39 41.51
C PHE A 130 -85.12 53.87 40.13
N VAL A 131 -86.38 54.10 39.74
CA VAL A 131 -86.91 53.63 38.44
C VAL A 131 -86.11 54.21 37.27
N PHE A 132 -85.87 55.52 37.26
CA PHE A 132 -85.09 56.21 36.22
C PHE A 132 -83.66 55.66 36.10
N ASN A 133 -82.94 55.57 37.24
CA ASN A 133 -81.57 55.06 37.22
C ASN A 133 -81.52 53.57 36.85
N ASN A 134 -82.52 52.78 37.26
CA ASN A 134 -82.57 51.35 36.94
C ASN A 134 -82.81 51.11 35.44
N ASN A 135 -83.72 51.84 34.80
CA ASN A 135 -83.97 51.70 33.35
C ASN A 135 -82.72 52.06 32.53
N ARG A 136 -82.07 53.18 32.88
CA ARG A 136 -80.82 53.59 32.24
C ARG A 136 -79.70 52.57 32.48
N TRP A 137 -79.59 52.02 33.69
CA TRP A 137 -78.65 50.94 34.00
C TRP A 137 -78.90 49.70 33.12
N VAL A 138 -80.14 49.23 33.00
CA VAL A 138 -80.48 48.08 32.14
C VAL A 138 -80.05 48.33 30.70
N GLN A 139 -80.37 49.51 30.15
CA GLN A 139 -79.98 49.87 28.79
C GLN A 139 -78.45 49.88 28.61
N ILE A 140 -77.71 50.51 29.53
CA ILE A 140 -76.25 50.53 29.50
C ILE A 140 -75.69 49.10 29.49
N MET A 141 -76.21 48.21 30.33
CA MET A 141 -75.74 46.83 30.38
C MET A 141 -76.08 46.06 29.09
N GLU A 142 -77.25 46.26 28.49
CA GLU A 142 -77.65 45.60 27.23
C GLU A 142 -76.83 46.09 26.02
N ASP A 143 -76.67 47.41 25.87
CA ASP A 143 -75.91 48.02 24.77
C ASP A 143 -74.43 47.61 24.83
N ALA A 144 -73.83 47.65 26.03
CA ALA A 144 -72.44 47.22 26.22
C ALA A 144 -72.27 45.71 25.98
N SER A 145 -73.20 44.86 26.42
CA SER A 145 -73.17 43.41 26.16
C SER A 145 -73.21 43.08 24.65
N ALA A 146 -73.98 43.83 23.87
CA ALA A 146 -74.01 43.71 22.41
C ALA A 146 -72.68 44.13 21.76
N GLN A 147 -72.03 45.17 22.28
CA GLN A 147 -70.71 45.62 21.81
C GLN A 147 -69.61 44.60 22.15
N LEU A 148 -69.63 44.02 23.36
CA LEU A 148 -68.71 42.94 23.74
C LEU A 148 -68.86 41.71 22.84
N SER A 149 -70.09 41.33 22.51
CA SER A 149 -70.38 40.23 21.57
C SER A 149 -69.87 40.49 20.15
N ALA A 150 -69.69 41.76 19.78
CA ALA A 150 -69.13 42.20 18.50
C ALA A 150 -67.61 42.46 18.56
N ALA A 151 -66.95 42.18 19.69
CA ALA A 151 -65.56 42.51 19.97
C ALA A 151 -65.22 44.02 19.89
N ASP A 152 -66.21 44.89 20.07
CA ASP A 152 -66.02 46.35 20.16
C ASP A 152 -65.83 46.77 21.62
N TYR A 153 -64.67 46.42 22.18
CA TYR A 153 -64.37 46.62 23.60
C TYR A 153 -64.26 48.10 24.00
N SER A 154 -63.78 48.95 23.08
CA SER A 154 -63.66 50.39 23.35
C SER A 154 -65.02 51.05 23.53
N SER A 155 -65.98 50.78 22.62
CA SER A 155 -67.34 51.29 22.74
C SER A 155 -68.06 50.74 23.97
N ALA A 156 -67.78 49.48 24.36
CA ALA A 156 -68.32 48.89 25.59
C ALA A 156 -67.88 49.63 26.85
N VAL A 157 -66.58 49.95 26.96
CA VAL A 157 -66.05 50.73 28.09
C VAL A 157 -66.66 52.14 28.14
N GLU A 158 -66.75 52.84 27.00
CA GLU A 158 -67.41 54.15 26.93
C GLU A 158 -68.88 54.08 27.38
N THR A 159 -69.59 53.02 26.98
CA THR A 159 -70.99 52.79 27.35
C THR A 159 -71.14 52.57 28.85
N TYR A 160 -70.28 51.77 29.48
CA TYR A 160 -70.28 51.59 30.94
C TYR A 160 -69.92 52.86 31.71
N MET A 161 -68.93 53.62 31.25
CA MET A 161 -68.55 54.90 31.85
C MET A 161 -69.70 55.90 31.87
N SER A 162 -70.59 55.83 30.88
CA SER A 162 -71.81 56.66 30.85
C SER A 162 -72.75 56.41 32.04
N GLY A 163 -72.55 55.34 32.82
CA GLY A 163 -73.34 55.03 34.01
C GLY A 163 -72.79 55.55 35.33
N PHE A 164 -71.64 56.24 35.36
CA PHE A 164 -70.97 56.62 36.62
C PHE A 164 -71.72 57.67 37.45
N ASP A 165 -72.70 58.35 36.84
CA ASP A 165 -73.59 59.30 37.52
C ASP A 165 -74.86 58.66 38.12
N LEU A 166 -75.12 57.39 37.80
CA LEU A 166 -76.33 56.67 38.24
C LEU A 166 -76.45 56.69 39.78
N SER A 167 -77.56 57.19 40.31
CA SER A 167 -77.80 57.32 41.76
C SER A 167 -76.75 58.12 42.56
N ARG A 168 -75.79 58.81 41.92
CA ARG A 168 -74.71 59.54 42.61
C ARG A 168 -75.24 60.67 43.51
N LEU A 169 -76.23 61.42 43.02
CA LEU A 169 -76.90 62.48 43.79
C LEU A 169 -77.68 61.92 44.99
N ILE A 170 -78.40 60.82 44.79
CA ILE A 170 -79.16 60.13 45.85
C ILE A 170 -78.19 59.64 46.94
N PHE A 171 -77.04 59.08 46.56
CA PHE A 171 -76.03 58.62 47.50
C PHE A 171 -75.40 59.76 48.32
N ARG A 172 -75.08 60.90 47.68
CA ARG A 172 -74.57 62.09 48.37
C ARG A 172 -75.53 62.60 49.44
N ASP A 173 -76.83 62.63 49.11
CA ASP A 173 -77.85 63.26 49.94
C ASP A 173 -78.46 62.29 50.99
N ALA A 174 -78.07 61.01 50.96
CA ALA A 174 -78.56 59.96 51.85
C ALA A 174 -78.02 60.01 53.31
N GLY A 175 -77.06 60.90 53.60
CA GLY A 175 -76.60 61.18 54.96
C GLY A 175 -75.56 60.21 55.54
N TYR A 176 -74.77 59.51 54.70
CA TYR A 176 -73.73 58.56 55.13
C TYR A 176 -72.46 59.18 55.74
N GLY A 177 -72.34 60.50 55.70
CA GLY A 177 -71.19 61.25 56.23
C GLY A 177 -70.13 61.57 55.18
N ASN A 178 -69.55 62.77 55.28
CA ASN A 178 -68.70 63.33 54.22
C ASN A 178 -67.42 62.54 53.95
N ILE A 179 -66.88 61.81 54.94
CA ILE A 179 -65.65 61.02 54.75
C ILE A 179 -65.92 59.86 53.80
N VAL A 180 -66.96 59.06 54.06
CA VAL A 180 -67.36 57.91 53.23
C VAL A 180 -67.76 58.36 51.84
N VAL A 181 -68.56 59.42 51.73
CA VAL A 181 -69.01 59.94 50.43
C VAL A 181 -67.82 60.44 49.59
N ASN A 182 -66.89 61.18 50.19
CA ASN A 182 -65.72 61.67 49.47
C ASN A 182 -64.79 60.53 49.04
N GLU A 183 -64.58 59.52 49.87
CA GLU A 183 -63.71 58.38 49.54
C GLU A 183 -64.29 57.54 48.39
N VAL A 184 -65.60 57.28 48.40
CA VAL A 184 -66.28 56.58 47.31
C VAL A 184 -66.20 57.39 46.01
N PHE A 185 -66.41 58.71 46.06
CA PHE A 185 -66.32 59.56 44.87
C PHE A 185 -64.89 59.70 44.35
N GLU A 186 -63.89 59.80 45.23
CA GLU A 186 -62.48 59.84 44.83
C GLU A 186 -62.09 58.56 44.09
N ARG A 187 -62.52 57.39 44.60
CA ARG A 187 -62.31 56.12 43.90
C ARG A 187 -63.02 56.06 42.56
N ALA A 188 -64.30 56.45 42.49
CA ALA A 188 -65.02 56.50 41.21
C ALA A 188 -64.35 57.43 40.18
N ASP A 189 -63.80 58.58 40.62
CA ASP A 189 -63.10 59.51 39.75
C ASP A 189 -61.73 58.95 39.28
N VAL A 190 -61.01 58.20 40.13
CA VAL A 190 -59.78 57.49 39.76
C VAL A 190 -60.07 56.45 38.68
N MET A 191 -61.14 55.68 38.83
CA MET A 191 -61.50 54.64 37.86
C MET A 191 -61.93 55.22 36.54
N ASN A 192 -62.66 56.34 36.55
CA ASN A 192 -63.00 57.05 35.31
C ASN A 192 -61.73 57.48 34.56
N LYS A 193 -60.69 57.90 35.29
CA LYS A 193 -59.39 58.23 34.70
C LYS A 193 -58.69 56.98 34.14
N GLU A 194 -58.69 55.86 34.88
CA GLU A 194 -58.08 54.61 34.43
C GLU A 194 -58.82 54.01 33.22
N SER A 195 -60.14 54.12 33.16
CA SER A 195 -60.95 53.71 32.00
C SER A 195 -60.66 54.59 30.76
N LEU A 196 -60.42 55.89 30.94
CA LEU A 196 -59.95 56.75 29.85
C LEU A 196 -58.53 56.39 29.39
N GLU A 197 -57.63 56.08 30.33
CA GLU A 197 -56.27 55.63 30.02
C GLU A 197 -56.29 54.31 29.23
N PHE A 198 -57.19 53.38 29.57
CA PHE A 198 -57.40 52.17 28.79
C PHE A 198 -57.81 52.46 27.34
N LEU A 199 -58.71 53.43 27.10
CA LEU A 199 -59.11 53.77 25.72
C LEU A 199 -57.95 54.30 24.87
N GLU A 200 -56.99 55.00 25.50
CA GLU A 200 -55.74 55.42 24.82
C GLU A 200 -54.85 54.20 24.50
N LEU A 201 -54.66 53.30 25.48
CA LEU A 201 -53.88 52.07 25.31
C LEU A 201 -54.50 51.10 24.30
N TYR A 202 -55.83 51.05 24.21
CA TYR A 202 -56.56 50.23 23.25
C TYR A 202 -56.18 50.58 21.81
N GLN A 203 -56.12 51.88 21.48
CA GLN A 203 -55.71 52.35 20.15
C GLN A 203 -54.23 52.06 19.90
N GLU A 204 -53.37 52.34 20.88
CA GLU A 204 -51.93 52.06 20.77
C GLU A 204 -51.65 50.57 20.48
N LEU A 205 -52.32 49.66 21.19
CA LEU A 205 -52.14 48.22 21.03
C LEU A 205 -52.66 47.70 19.68
N ILE A 206 -53.76 48.27 19.17
CA ILE A 206 -54.25 47.93 17.81
C ILE A 206 -53.27 48.39 16.74
N GLU A 207 -52.72 49.61 16.86
CA GLU A 207 -51.72 50.12 15.92
C GLU A 207 -50.46 49.25 15.94
N LYS A 208 -49.94 48.93 17.13
CA LYS A 208 -48.77 48.04 17.30
C LYS A 208 -49.03 46.64 16.74
N SER A 209 -50.21 46.06 16.96
CA SER A 209 -50.58 44.77 16.37
C SER A 209 -50.60 44.82 14.85
N SER A 210 -51.12 45.89 14.25
CA SER A 210 -51.06 46.06 12.79
C SER A 210 -49.64 46.23 12.25
N GLU A 211 -48.74 46.88 13.00
CA GLU A 211 -47.33 47.01 12.63
C GLU A 211 -46.61 45.65 12.67
N MET A 212 -46.84 44.86 13.72
CA MET A 212 -46.31 43.48 13.84
C MET A 212 -46.74 42.63 12.64
N SER A 213 -48.03 42.57 12.32
CA SER A 213 -48.52 41.79 11.18
C SER A 213 -47.93 42.30 9.84
N ASN A 214 -47.65 43.60 9.71
CA ASN A 214 -46.99 44.13 8.51
C ASN A 214 -45.51 43.69 8.41
N PHE A 215 -44.75 43.72 9.51
CA PHE A 215 -43.36 43.25 9.52
C PHE A 215 -43.26 41.75 9.29
N PHE A 216 -44.20 40.96 9.81
CA PHE A 216 -44.37 39.55 9.48
C PHE A 216 -44.50 39.34 7.96
N ASN A 217 -45.46 40.03 7.33
CA ASN A 217 -45.72 39.91 5.88
C ASN A 217 -44.54 40.37 5.01
N LEU A 218 -43.79 41.37 5.47
CA LEU A 218 -42.58 41.86 4.80
C LEU A 218 -41.36 40.97 5.08
N ARG A 219 -41.50 39.96 5.94
CA ARG A 219 -40.44 39.09 6.44
C ARG A 219 -39.25 39.86 7.01
N ASN A 220 -39.52 40.89 7.79
CA ASN A 220 -38.50 41.68 8.47
C ASN A 220 -38.37 41.25 9.94
N VAL A 221 -37.48 40.29 10.19
CA VAL A 221 -37.28 39.65 11.51
C VAL A 221 -36.91 40.65 12.59
N ASP A 222 -35.91 41.50 12.32
CA ASP A 222 -35.42 42.46 13.32
C ASP A 222 -36.51 43.49 13.69
N ALA A 223 -37.27 43.98 12.71
CA ALA A 223 -38.36 44.93 12.96
C ALA A 223 -39.56 44.27 13.66
N TYR A 224 -39.85 43.01 13.36
CA TYR A 224 -40.91 42.25 14.02
C TYR A 224 -40.61 42.05 15.52
N GLY A 225 -39.42 41.54 15.85
CA GLY A 225 -39.04 41.33 17.25
C GLY A 225 -39.03 42.61 18.07
N ALA A 226 -38.57 43.73 17.47
CA ALA A 226 -38.66 45.05 18.10
C ALA A 226 -40.11 45.48 18.36
N ALA A 227 -41.02 45.28 17.40
CA ALA A 227 -42.43 45.62 17.53
C ALA A 227 -43.15 44.78 18.62
N VAL A 228 -42.79 43.50 18.76
CA VAL A 228 -43.26 42.64 19.87
C VAL A 228 -42.80 43.20 21.21
N GLN A 229 -41.50 43.49 21.35
CA GLN A 229 -40.92 44.01 22.58
C GLN A 229 -41.48 45.39 22.97
N ASP A 230 -41.75 46.25 21.98
CA ASP A 230 -42.37 47.56 22.15
C ASP A 230 -43.85 47.48 22.57
N SER A 231 -44.48 46.32 22.47
CA SER A 231 -45.88 46.09 22.87
C SER A 231 -46.02 45.70 24.35
N TYR A 232 -44.98 45.12 24.96
CA TYR A 232 -45.01 44.64 26.35
C TYR A 232 -45.36 45.74 27.36
N GLY A 233 -44.88 46.97 27.17
CA GLY A 233 -45.20 48.08 28.08
C GLY A 233 -46.68 48.41 28.13
N ALA A 234 -47.33 48.50 26.95
CA ALA A 234 -48.75 48.80 26.85
C ALA A 234 -49.63 47.61 27.32
N LEU A 235 -49.21 46.37 27.04
CA LEU A 235 -49.87 45.16 27.53
C LEU A 235 -49.81 45.05 29.07
N ALA A 236 -48.64 45.30 29.66
CA ALA A 236 -48.44 45.30 31.11
C ALA A 236 -49.32 46.36 31.78
N ARG A 237 -49.32 47.60 31.24
CA ARG A 237 -50.12 48.69 31.79
C ARG A 237 -51.62 48.41 31.71
N THR A 238 -52.08 47.78 30.62
CA THR A 238 -53.47 47.35 30.47
C THR A 238 -53.87 46.32 31.53
N ALA A 239 -53.00 45.35 31.81
CA ALA A 239 -53.22 44.36 32.87
C ALA A 239 -53.25 45.00 34.28
N GLU A 240 -52.39 45.99 34.56
CA GLU A 240 -52.42 46.75 35.82
C GLU A 240 -53.73 47.52 36.01
N ILE A 241 -54.23 48.18 34.95
CA ILE A 241 -55.50 48.91 34.99
C ILE A 241 -56.65 47.94 35.28
N ARG A 242 -56.67 46.79 34.60
CA ARG A 242 -57.68 45.74 34.85
C ARG A 242 -57.72 45.34 36.32
N GLU A 243 -56.56 45.05 36.92
CA GLU A 243 -56.46 44.64 38.32
C GLU A 243 -56.91 45.76 39.28
N SER A 244 -56.47 47.00 39.04
CA SER A 244 -56.87 48.18 39.83
C SER A 244 -58.39 48.39 39.83
N LEU A 245 -59.05 48.19 38.68
CA LEU A 245 -60.50 48.32 38.55
C LEU A 245 -61.25 47.22 39.30
N LYS A 246 -60.75 45.97 39.26
CA LYS A 246 -61.29 44.83 40.00
C LYS A 246 -61.18 45.04 41.51
N ASP A 247 -60.00 45.45 41.99
CA ASP A 247 -59.75 45.82 43.39
C ASP A 247 -60.72 46.93 43.87
N THR A 248 -61.00 47.88 42.98
CA THR A 248 -61.92 48.97 43.31
C THR A 248 -63.38 48.54 43.33
N ALA A 249 -63.78 47.61 42.46
CA ALA A 249 -65.10 47.01 42.50
C ALA A 249 -65.31 46.21 43.80
N ASP A 250 -64.32 45.42 44.21
CA ASP A 250 -64.32 44.70 45.49
C ASP A 250 -64.44 45.66 46.68
N TYR A 251 -63.76 46.80 46.62
CA TYR A 251 -63.95 47.85 47.61
C TYR A 251 -65.41 48.34 47.67
N PHE A 252 -66.09 48.55 46.53
CA PHE A 252 -67.48 48.98 46.54
C PHE A 252 -68.42 47.92 47.13
N ILE A 253 -68.17 46.64 46.88
CA ILE A 253 -68.90 45.53 47.52
C ILE A 253 -68.71 45.59 49.04
N VAL A 254 -67.47 45.70 49.51
CA VAL A 254 -67.15 45.76 50.95
C VAL A 254 -67.74 47.02 51.60
N GLN A 255 -67.67 48.18 50.94
CA GLN A 255 -68.28 49.40 51.48
C GLN A 255 -69.79 49.34 51.50
N GLU A 256 -70.42 48.70 50.52
CA GLU A 256 -71.87 48.51 50.51
C GLU A 256 -72.31 47.66 51.71
N GLU A 257 -71.60 46.58 52.01
CA GLU A 257 -71.83 45.76 53.20
C GLU A 257 -71.62 46.57 54.50
N ASN A 258 -70.53 47.36 54.58
CA ASN A 258 -70.25 48.21 55.74
C ASN A 258 -71.35 49.24 55.99
N ILE A 259 -71.86 49.90 54.95
CA ILE A 259 -72.94 50.89 55.08
C ILE A 259 -74.24 50.19 55.49
N ARG A 260 -74.60 49.05 54.88
CA ARG A 260 -75.82 48.28 55.26
C ARG A 260 -75.83 47.91 56.73
N ASN A 261 -74.71 47.41 57.24
CA ASN A 261 -74.54 47.08 58.67
C ASN A 261 -74.78 48.28 59.61
N LEU A 262 -74.60 49.52 59.12
CA LEU A 262 -74.80 50.75 59.91
C LEU A 262 -76.23 51.30 59.82
N VAL A 263 -76.91 51.20 58.66
CA VAL A 263 -78.23 51.82 58.42
C VAL A 263 -79.41 50.84 58.35
N GLY A 264 -79.14 49.54 58.37
CA GLY A 264 -80.12 48.44 58.37
C GLY A 264 -80.05 47.56 57.12
N ASP A 265 -80.04 46.24 57.32
CA ASP A 265 -79.81 45.23 56.26
C ASP A 265 -80.84 45.27 55.11
N ASP A 266 -82.05 45.76 55.35
CA ASP A 266 -83.11 45.83 54.34
C ASP A 266 -82.92 46.97 53.32
N LYS A 267 -81.94 47.87 53.52
CA LYS A 267 -81.72 49.04 52.65
C LYS A 267 -80.62 48.77 51.62
N GLN A 268 -80.96 48.78 50.33
CA GLN A 268 -79.98 48.67 49.24
C GLN A 268 -79.28 50.01 48.98
N ILE A 269 -77.97 49.95 48.68
CA ILE A 269 -77.15 51.14 48.35
C ILE A 269 -76.88 51.17 46.85
N HIS A 270 -77.89 51.61 46.08
CA HIS A 270 -77.91 51.47 44.62
C HIS A 270 -76.69 52.06 43.89
N TYR A 271 -76.11 53.17 44.36
CA TYR A 271 -74.92 53.73 43.72
C TYR A 271 -73.72 52.76 43.75
N LEU A 272 -73.44 52.16 44.92
CA LEU A 272 -72.34 51.20 45.06
C LEU A 272 -72.61 49.92 44.28
N ILE A 273 -73.87 49.47 44.26
CA ILE A 273 -74.30 48.32 43.45
C ILE A 273 -74.11 48.61 41.96
N TYR A 274 -74.54 49.77 41.46
CA TYR A 274 -74.34 50.12 40.06
C TYR A 274 -72.86 50.27 39.73
N MET A 275 -72.05 50.89 40.59
CA MET A 275 -70.61 50.98 40.37
C MET A 275 -69.96 49.60 40.28
N ASP A 276 -70.21 48.70 41.22
CA ASP A 276 -69.75 47.30 41.14
C ASP A 276 -70.19 46.65 39.82
N ARG A 277 -71.47 46.74 39.46
CA ARG A 277 -72.01 46.11 38.24
C ARG A 277 -71.48 46.69 36.93
N LEU A 278 -71.18 47.99 36.90
CA LEU A 278 -70.55 48.62 35.73
C LEU A 278 -69.10 48.18 35.55
N LEU A 279 -68.44 47.73 36.63
CA LEU A 279 -67.04 47.28 36.60
C LEU A 279 -66.94 45.79 36.38
N ASN A 280 -67.58 45.00 37.23
CA ASN A 280 -67.50 43.53 37.28
C ASN A 280 -68.61 42.84 36.47
N GLY A 281 -69.57 43.58 35.93
CA GLY A 281 -70.69 42.99 35.21
C GLY A 281 -71.79 42.42 36.12
N ARG A 282 -72.79 41.78 35.52
CA ARG A 282 -73.95 41.22 36.23
C ARG A 282 -73.60 39.85 36.84
N THR A 283 -73.98 39.61 38.09
CA THR A 283 -73.79 38.30 38.76
C THR A 283 -74.68 37.17 38.23
N THR A 284 -75.53 37.44 37.25
CA THR A 284 -76.50 36.50 36.69
C THR A 284 -76.15 36.00 35.30
N VAL A 285 -75.06 36.51 34.71
CA VAL A 285 -74.54 36.09 33.41
C VAL A 285 -73.23 35.32 33.61
N GLU A 286 -72.95 34.37 32.73
CA GLU A 286 -71.68 33.62 32.75
C GLU A 286 -70.61 34.32 31.93
N GLU A 287 -71.00 35.16 30.95
CA GLU A 287 -70.06 35.93 30.14
C GLU A 287 -69.42 37.09 30.91
N ALA A 288 -68.14 37.36 30.61
CA ALA A 288 -67.43 38.51 31.16
C ALA A 288 -68.10 39.82 30.70
N GLU A 289 -68.56 40.62 31.67
CA GLU A 289 -69.21 41.92 31.45
C GLU A 289 -68.58 42.99 32.35
N GLY A 290 -68.97 44.25 32.13
CA GLY A 290 -68.42 45.39 32.84
C GLY A 290 -67.08 45.85 32.26
N ILE A 291 -66.56 46.96 32.78
CA ILE A 291 -65.30 47.55 32.29
C ILE A 291 -64.13 46.58 32.47
N SER A 292 -64.02 45.88 33.60
CA SER A 292 -62.91 44.94 33.81
C SER A 292 -63.00 43.75 32.83
N GLY A 293 -64.20 43.21 32.62
CA GLY A 293 -64.45 42.15 31.63
C GLY A 293 -64.18 42.58 30.19
N ALA A 294 -64.53 43.82 29.81
CA ALA A 294 -64.24 44.38 28.49
C ALA A 294 -62.71 44.47 28.23
N ILE A 295 -61.97 44.99 29.21
CA ILE A 295 -60.51 45.10 29.15
C ILE A 295 -59.86 43.71 29.10
N GLU A 296 -60.40 42.77 29.87
CA GLU A 296 -59.93 41.39 29.91
C GLU A 296 -60.07 40.67 28.57
N LEU A 297 -61.26 40.73 27.96
CA LEU A 297 -61.52 40.12 26.65
C LEU A 297 -60.62 40.73 25.57
N PHE A 298 -60.41 42.05 25.59
CA PHE A 298 -59.48 42.70 24.69
C PHE A 298 -58.04 42.23 24.89
N TRP A 299 -57.55 42.24 26.13
CA TRP A 299 -56.18 41.84 26.46
C TRP A 299 -55.91 40.39 26.04
N ASN A 300 -56.84 39.48 26.35
CA ASN A 300 -56.73 38.07 25.95
C ASN A 300 -56.69 37.92 24.43
N SER A 301 -57.54 38.65 23.70
CA SER A 301 -57.57 38.58 22.24
C SER A 301 -56.29 39.11 21.60
N ILE A 302 -55.81 40.29 22.01
CA ILE A 302 -54.62 40.89 21.40
C ILE A 302 -53.35 40.11 21.73
N PHE A 303 -53.27 39.58 22.96
CA PHE A 303 -52.13 38.79 23.41
C PHE A 303 -52.09 37.41 22.74
N LYS A 304 -53.24 36.72 22.62
CA LYS A 304 -53.32 35.44 21.89
C LYS A 304 -52.90 35.60 20.43
N ASN A 305 -53.37 36.65 19.75
CA ASN A 305 -52.97 36.93 18.37
C ASN A 305 -51.45 37.15 18.26
N MET A 306 -50.85 37.87 19.22
CA MET A 306 -49.40 38.07 19.25
C MET A 306 -48.64 36.75 19.42
N LEU A 307 -49.11 35.85 20.30
CA LEU A 307 -48.51 34.52 20.49
C LEU A 307 -48.62 33.65 19.24
N ASP A 308 -49.82 33.58 18.64
CA ASP A 308 -50.06 32.77 17.44
C ASP A 308 -49.26 33.28 16.23
N GLU A 309 -49.19 34.60 16.03
CA GLU A 309 -48.33 35.19 14.97
C GLU A 309 -46.84 34.95 15.24
N SER A 310 -46.37 35.10 16.48
CA SER A 310 -44.95 34.89 16.83
C SER A 310 -44.53 33.44 16.60
N PHE A 311 -45.40 32.50 16.99
CA PHE A 311 -45.21 31.08 16.75
C PHE A 311 -45.18 30.77 15.25
N ALA A 312 -46.19 31.23 14.51
CA ALA A 312 -46.30 30.99 13.07
C ALA A 312 -45.09 31.56 12.30
N TYR A 313 -44.57 32.72 12.73
CA TYR A 313 -43.39 33.30 12.09
C TYR A 313 -42.15 32.44 12.29
N THR A 314 -41.91 32.00 13.52
CA THR A 314 -40.78 31.11 13.82
C THR A 314 -40.89 29.81 13.04
N GLU A 315 -42.09 29.21 12.98
CA GLU A 315 -42.35 27.99 12.22
C GLU A 315 -42.09 28.17 10.71
N GLU A 316 -42.54 29.28 10.12
CA GLU A 316 -42.34 29.56 8.69
C GLU A 316 -40.86 29.76 8.36
N VAL A 317 -40.13 30.55 9.16
CA VAL A 317 -38.69 30.79 8.98
C VAL A 317 -37.90 29.50 9.20
N PHE A 318 -38.25 28.68 10.20
CA PHE A 318 -37.59 27.40 10.43
C PHE A 318 -37.84 26.42 9.28
N SER A 319 -39.07 26.35 8.77
CA SER A 319 -39.40 25.54 7.59
C SER A 319 -38.62 25.98 6.34
N ASP A 320 -38.38 27.28 6.16
CA ASP A 320 -37.57 27.78 5.05
C ASP A 320 -36.09 27.40 5.20
N GLY A 321 -35.55 27.47 6.42
CA GLY A 321 -34.19 27.01 6.73
C GLY A 321 -34.02 25.53 6.43
N LEU A 322 -34.99 24.71 6.84
CA LEU A 322 -35.05 23.28 6.50
C LEU A 322 -35.17 23.04 4.99
N GLY A 323 -35.95 23.86 4.28
CA GLY A 323 -36.08 23.79 2.84
C GLY A 323 -34.74 23.98 2.13
N LEU A 324 -33.99 25.02 2.51
CA LEU A 324 -32.66 25.32 1.97
C LEU A 324 -31.66 24.21 2.32
N TYR A 325 -31.68 23.77 3.58
CA TYR A 325 -30.86 22.65 4.06
C TYR A 325 -31.04 21.40 3.20
N ASN A 326 -32.29 20.98 2.99
CA ASN A 326 -32.61 19.79 2.21
C ASN A 326 -32.24 19.90 0.72
N THR A 327 -32.10 21.12 0.20
CA THR A 327 -31.61 21.36 -1.17
C THR A 327 -30.09 21.45 -1.29
N GLY A 328 -29.36 21.41 -0.17
CA GLY A 328 -27.90 21.48 -0.09
C GLY A 328 -27.34 22.91 -0.15
N ASP A 329 -28.18 23.95 0.00
CA ASP A 329 -27.73 25.34 0.09
C ASP A 329 -27.45 25.72 1.54
N TYR A 330 -26.34 25.21 2.06
CA TYR A 330 -25.99 25.29 3.49
C TYR A 330 -25.67 26.72 3.96
N GLU A 331 -25.11 27.57 3.09
CA GLU A 331 -24.82 28.97 3.42
C GLU A 331 -26.12 29.75 3.61
N ALA A 332 -27.05 29.64 2.66
CA ALA A 332 -28.36 30.27 2.77
C ALA A 332 -29.18 29.68 3.93
N ALA A 333 -29.09 28.37 4.17
CA ALA A 333 -29.75 27.74 5.32
C ALA A 333 -29.21 28.30 6.65
N GLY A 334 -27.90 28.48 6.77
CA GLY A 334 -27.27 29.07 7.96
C GLY A 334 -27.74 30.50 8.24
N ASP A 335 -27.85 31.34 7.21
CA ASP A 335 -28.41 32.69 7.34
C ASP A 335 -29.86 32.65 7.85
N VAL A 336 -30.68 31.73 7.33
CA VAL A 336 -32.08 31.58 7.76
C VAL A 336 -32.18 31.02 9.18
N PHE A 337 -31.35 30.05 9.59
CA PHE A 337 -31.32 29.56 10.97
C PHE A 337 -30.90 30.64 11.97
N ALA A 338 -30.02 31.58 11.58
CA ALA A 338 -29.72 32.74 12.41
C ALA A 338 -30.95 33.64 12.60
N ASP A 339 -31.81 33.76 11.58
CA ASP A 339 -33.09 34.44 11.70
C ASP A 339 -34.11 33.64 12.54
N VAL A 340 -34.10 32.30 12.48
CA VAL A 340 -34.90 31.44 13.38
C VAL A 340 -34.58 31.71 14.84
N LEU A 341 -33.29 31.82 15.19
CA LEU A 341 -32.87 32.11 16.57
C LEU A 341 -33.50 33.41 17.08
N LYS A 342 -33.51 34.47 16.25
CA LYS A 342 -34.13 35.75 16.62
C LYS A 342 -35.64 35.65 16.78
N THR A 343 -36.33 34.98 15.85
CA THR A 343 -37.79 34.81 15.93
C THR A 343 -38.18 33.90 17.09
N ALA A 344 -37.42 32.84 17.34
CA ALA A 344 -37.64 31.91 18.44
C ALA A 344 -37.39 32.58 19.80
N GLU A 345 -36.32 33.36 19.96
CA GLU A 345 -36.06 34.15 21.17
C GLU A 345 -37.21 35.14 21.44
N SER A 346 -37.64 35.88 20.41
CA SER A 346 -38.78 36.80 20.53
C SER A 346 -40.07 36.05 20.90
N SER A 347 -40.34 34.91 20.28
CA SER A 347 -41.54 34.12 20.54
C SER A 347 -41.50 33.50 21.94
N ILE A 348 -40.39 32.88 22.36
CA ILE A 348 -40.21 32.34 23.72
C ILE A 348 -40.40 33.47 24.75
N GLY A 349 -39.82 34.65 24.50
CA GLY A 349 -40.01 35.82 25.35
C GLY A 349 -41.47 36.26 25.47
N SER A 350 -42.27 36.17 24.40
CA SER A 350 -43.72 36.44 24.44
C SER A 350 -44.45 35.43 25.31
N TYR A 351 -44.06 34.15 25.24
CA TYR A 351 -44.61 33.12 26.10
C TYR A 351 -44.24 33.42 27.57
N GLU A 352 -42.95 33.55 27.91
CA GLU A 352 -42.50 33.88 29.27
C GLU A 352 -43.13 35.16 29.83
N PHE A 353 -43.36 36.18 28.99
CA PHE A 353 -44.10 37.38 29.38
C PHE A 353 -45.51 37.02 29.87
N GLY A 354 -46.23 36.18 29.13
CA GLY A 354 -47.57 35.72 29.48
C GLY A 354 -47.63 35.00 30.83
N GLU A 355 -46.68 34.10 31.12
CA GLU A 355 -46.62 33.33 32.37
C GLU A 355 -46.70 34.21 33.62
N ASN A 356 -46.05 35.39 33.59
CA ASN A 356 -46.06 36.34 34.70
C ASN A 356 -47.46 36.91 35.02
N TYR A 357 -48.37 36.93 34.05
CA TYR A 357 -49.74 37.41 34.22
C TYR A 357 -50.75 36.27 34.38
N PHE A 358 -50.32 35.02 34.20
CA PHE A 358 -51.13 33.82 34.44
C PHE A 358 -50.99 33.28 35.87
N GLU A 359 -49.81 33.40 36.50
CA GLU A 359 -49.57 32.88 37.85
C GLU A 359 -50.27 33.69 38.97
N SER A 360 -50.63 34.95 38.75
CA SER A 360 -51.18 35.84 39.77
C SER A 360 -52.67 35.65 40.06
N ASP A 361 -53.42 34.93 39.21
CA ASP A 361 -54.89 34.86 39.30
C ASP A 361 -55.39 33.41 39.31
N ALA A 362 -55.28 32.75 40.47
CA ALA A 362 -55.70 31.35 40.68
C ALA A 362 -57.21 31.10 40.43
N GLN A 363 -58.01 32.17 40.31
CA GLN A 363 -59.42 32.10 39.94
C GLN A 363 -59.63 32.07 38.41
N PHE A 364 -58.65 32.58 37.65
CA PHE A 364 -58.67 32.78 36.21
C PHE A 364 -58.43 31.50 35.40
N VAL A 365 -57.77 30.51 35.99
CA VAL A 365 -57.64 29.15 35.45
C VAL A 365 -59.01 28.44 35.38
N ARG A 366 -60.06 28.96 36.01
CA ARG A 366 -61.35 28.24 36.11
C ARG A 366 -62.39 28.62 35.06
N ASP A 367 -62.36 29.82 34.48
CA ASP A 367 -63.49 30.35 33.67
C ASP A 367 -63.16 30.69 32.19
N GLY A 368 -62.23 29.94 31.57
CA GLY A 368 -62.62 29.32 30.29
C GLY A 368 -62.00 29.76 28.96
N ILE A 369 -60.96 30.60 28.88
CA ILE A 369 -60.27 30.84 27.57
C ILE A 369 -58.84 30.29 27.52
N LEU A 370 -58.08 30.24 28.62
CA LEU A 370 -56.68 29.76 28.62
C LEU A 370 -56.44 28.44 29.37
N SER A 371 -57.33 28.00 30.26
CA SER A 371 -57.14 26.73 30.98
C SER A 371 -57.37 25.48 30.14
N ALA A 372 -58.02 25.61 28.97
CA ALA A 372 -58.10 24.57 27.95
C ALA A 372 -56.92 24.60 26.96
N ASP A 373 -56.05 25.63 27.04
CA ASP A 373 -55.00 25.94 26.06
C ASP A 373 -53.57 25.78 26.65
N ILE A 374 -53.43 25.43 27.94
CA ILE A 374 -52.13 25.27 28.61
C ILE A 374 -51.31 24.15 27.93
N ASP A 375 -51.95 23.04 27.55
CA ASP A 375 -51.27 21.95 26.85
C ASP A 375 -50.79 22.40 25.46
N GLU A 376 -51.60 23.15 24.71
CA GLU A 376 -51.21 23.71 23.39
C GLU A 376 -50.09 24.75 23.55
N TYR A 377 -50.15 25.56 24.60
CA TYR A 377 -49.15 26.56 24.95
C TYR A 377 -47.80 25.92 25.24
N GLU A 378 -47.75 24.89 26.10
CA GLU A 378 -46.53 24.13 26.41
C GLU A 378 -45.99 23.40 25.18
N ILE A 379 -46.86 22.81 24.34
CA ILE A 379 -46.45 22.14 23.10
C ILE A 379 -45.79 23.14 22.13
N LYS A 380 -46.39 24.32 21.92
CA LYS A 380 -45.82 25.37 21.05
C LYS A 380 -44.50 25.90 21.62
N LYS A 381 -44.41 26.14 22.94
CA LYS A 381 -43.17 26.56 23.61
C LYS A 381 -42.05 25.53 23.44
N ASN A 382 -42.36 24.25 23.62
CA ASN A 382 -41.41 23.16 23.40
C ASN A 382 -40.92 23.12 21.95
N TYR A 383 -41.80 23.28 20.97
CA TYR A 383 -41.40 23.38 19.56
C TYR A 383 -40.44 24.54 19.30
N LEU A 384 -40.73 25.73 19.84
CA LEU A 384 -39.86 26.90 19.72
C LEU A 384 -38.46 26.66 20.31
N ALA A 385 -38.41 26.00 21.48
CA ALA A 385 -37.14 25.61 22.09
C ALA A 385 -36.35 24.61 21.19
N GLN A 386 -37.03 23.66 20.54
CA GLN A 386 -36.37 22.74 19.61
C GLN A 386 -35.92 23.44 18.32
N ALA A 387 -36.75 24.29 17.72
CA ALA A 387 -36.38 25.08 16.56
C ALA A 387 -35.16 25.97 16.87
N SER A 388 -35.12 26.58 18.05
CA SER A 388 -33.96 27.34 18.53
C SER A 388 -32.73 26.47 18.71
N GLY A 389 -32.83 25.35 19.45
CA GLY A 389 -31.70 24.47 19.71
C GLY A 389 -31.09 23.87 18.45
N VAL A 390 -31.92 23.43 17.49
CA VAL A 390 -31.44 22.93 16.19
C VAL A 390 -30.76 24.03 15.38
N SER A 391 -31.29 25.26 15.43
CA SER A 391 -30.71 26.41 14.71
C SER A 391 -29.37 26.85 15.31
N GLU A 392 -29.21 26.74 16.63
CA GLU A 392 -27.94 27.02 17.33
C GLU A 392 -26.89 25.95 17.00
N GLU A 393 -27.30 24.70 16.86
CA GLU A 393 -26.43 23.58 16.53
C GLU A 393 -25.97 23.56 15.07
N PHE A 394 -26.76 24.16 14.17
CA PHE A 394 -26.54 24.05 12.74
C PHE A 394 -25.14 24.51 12.26
N PRO A 395 -24.58 25.65 12.71
CA PRO A 395 -23.22 26.04 12.35
C PRO A 395 -22.16 25.03 12.79
N LEU A 396 -22.35 24.39 13.96
CA LEU A 396 -21.45 23.34 14.45
C LEU A 396 -21.51 22.12 13.52
N ILE A 397 -22.71 21.65 13.16
CA ILE A 397 -22.86 20.53 12.20
C ILE A 397 -22.13 20.84 10.89
N MET A 398 -22.25 22.06 10.37
CA MET A 398 -21.56 22.47 9.14
C MET A 398 -20.04 22.50 9.29
N GLU A 399 -19.52 23.01 10.41
CA GLU A 399 -18.09 22.97 10.74
C GLU A 399 -17.58 21.51 10.75
N LYS A 400 -18.32 20.61 11.40
CA LYS A 400 -17.97 19.19 11.50
C LYS A 400 -18.01 18.48 10.16
N ARG A 401 -18.98 18.81 9.28
CA ARG A 401 -19.00 18.31 7.89
C ARG A 401 -17.79 18.78 7.09
N LEU A 402 -17.39 20.04 7.26
CA LEU A 402 -16.22 20.57 6.57
C LEU A 402 -14.93 19.90 7.08
N ALA A 403 -14.82 19.66 8.38
CA ALA A 403 -13.70 18.92 8.97
C ALA A 403 -13.59 17.49 8.40
N LEU A 404 -14.70 16.77 8.31
CA LEU A 404 -14.77 15.45 7.67
C LEU A 404 -14.27 15.50 6.22
N SER A 405 -14.74 16.45 5.41
CA SER A 405 -14.27 16.61 4.03
C SER A 405 -12.77 16.94 3.96
N GLY A 406 -12.26 17.73 4.92
CA GLY A 406 -10.83 18.01 5.05
C GLY A 406 -9.99 16.77 5.36
N PHE A 407 -10.50 15.86 6.20
CA PHE A 407 -9.87 14.56 6.43
C PHE A 407 -9.88 13.69 5.17
N GLU A 408 -11.03 13.56 4.50
CA GLU A 408 -11.15 12.79 3.26
C GLU A 408 -10.15 13.27 2.19
N GLN A 409 -9.99 14.59 2.04
CA GLN A 409 -9.01 15.17 1.13
C GLN A 409 -7.57 14.81 1.54
N ARG A 410 -7.18 15.05 2.80
CA ARG A 410 -5.81 14.77 3.28
C ARG A 410 -5.46 13.29 3.17
N ILE A 411 -6.40 12.39 3.43
CA ILE A 411 -6.21 10.96 3.26
C ILE A 411 -5.97 10.62 1.78
N SER A 412 -6.72 11.23 0.86
CA SER A 412 -6.55 10.99 -0.58
C SER A 412 -5.19 11.44 -1.13
N GLU A 413 -4.49 12.34 -0.42
CA GLU A 413 -3.17 12.85 -0.79
C GLU A 413 -2.03 11.94 -0.29
N ILE A 414 -2.29 11.01 0.65
CA ILE A 414 -1.30 10.05 1.14
C ILE A 414 -0.93 9.08 0.02
N ASN A 415 0.34 9.04 -0.33
CA ASN A 415 0.90 8.09 -1.29
C ASN A 415 2.32 7.67 -0.87
N GLY A 416 2.79 6.55 -1.43
CA GLY A 416 4.08 5.94 -1.07
C GLY A 416 5.33 6.71 -1.51
N GLU A 417 5.19 7.79 -2.30
CA GLU A 417 6.31 8.65 -2.70
C GLU A 417 6.60 9.77 -1.68
N VAL A 418 5.72 9.95 -0.67
CA VAL A 418 5.88 10.97 0.37
C VAL A 418 6.74 10.44 1.51
N ASP A 419 7.91 11.04 1.70
CA ASP A 419 8.75 10.80 2.88
C ASP A 419 7.95 11.12 4.17
N GLY A 420 7.92 10.16 5.10
CA GLY A 420 7.22 10.32 6.38
C GLY A 420 5.70 10.12 6.30
N TYR A 421 5.17 9.47 5.26
CA TYR A 421 3.72 9.21 5.13
C TYR A 421 3.10 8.54 6.37
N ARG A 422 3.86 7.71 7.11
CA ARG A 422 3.40 7.10 8.38
C ARG A 422 3.18 8.11 9.49
N ASP A 423 4.03 9.13 9.59
CA ASP A 423 3.89 10.20 10.59
C ASP A 423 2.65 11.04 10.27
N ILE A 424 2.44 11.37 8.98
CA ILE A 424 1.25 12.06 8.50
C ILE A 424 -0.01 11.23 8.79
N ALA A 425 0.02 9.92 8.49
CA ALA A 425 -1.10 9.04 8.76
C ALA A 425 -1.41 8.92 10.27
N ALA A 426 -0.38 8.87 11.11
CA ALA A 426 -0.56 8.84 12.56
C ALA A 426 -1.15 10.14 13.10
N GLU A 427 -0.75 11.30 12.55
CA GLU A 427 -1.33 12.60 12.86
C GLU A 427 -2.82 12.65 12.47
N ILE A 428 -3.17 12.29 11.24
CA ILE A 428 -4.56 12.24 10.77
C ILE A 428 -5.38 11.27 11.63
N LYS A 429 -4.85 10.08 11.94
CA LYS A 429 -5.53 9.09 12.80
C LYS A 429 -5.82 9.66 14.19
N SER A 430 -4.85 10.36 14.78
CA SER A 430 -5.04 11.00 16.08
C SER A 430 -6.11 12.08 16.03
N GLU A 431 -6.14 12.89 14.99
CA GLU A 431 -7.15 13.94 14.79
C GLU A 431 -8.55 13.35 14.56
N LEU A 432 -8.66 12.33 13.69
CA LEU A 432 -9.91 11.60 13.46
C LEU A 432 -10.48 11.00 14.75
N SER A 433 -9.63 10.41 15.60
CA SER A 433 -10.07 9.83 16.86
C SER A 433 -10.57 10.89 17.86
N VAL A 434 -9.98 12.09 17.86
CA VAL A 434 -10.46 13.21 18.68
C VAL A 434 -11.82 13.69 18.15
N GLU A 435 -11.94 13.87 16.85
CA GLU A 435 -13.18 14.32 16.20
C GLU A 435 -14.31 13.31 16.41
N SER A 436 -14.03 12.01 16.23
CA SER A 436 -15.00 10.93 16.45
C SER A 436 -15.53 10.94 17.89
N LEU A 437 -14.68 11.17 18.89
CA LEU A 437 -15.11 11.19 20.29
C LEU A 437 -16.01 12.40 20.59
N GLU A 438 -15.72 13.54 19.99
CA GLU A 438 -16.57 14.74 20.10
C GLU A 438 -17.93 14.52 19.43
N ILE A 439 -17.95 13.98 18.21
CA ILE A 439 -19.20 13.66 17.48
C ILE A 439 -20.04 12.63 18.22
N SER A 440 -19.45 11.54 18.74
CA SER A 440 -20.19 10.55 19.52
C SER A 440 -20.81 11.17 20.78
N SER A 441 -20.14 12.14 21.41
CA SER A 441 -20.69 12.86 22.57
C SER A 441 -21.89 13.72 22.19
N LEU A 442 -21.78 14.51 21.11
CA LEU A 442 -22.87 15.36 20.61
C LEU A 442 -24.07 14.53 20.14
N LEU A 443 -23.82 13.43 19.42
CA LEU A 443 -24.85 12.48 19.01
C LEU A 443 -25.60 11.93 20.23
N THR A 444 -24.88 11.50 21.27
CA THR A 444 -25.50 10.98 22.51
C THR A 444 -26.38 12.04 23.19
N GLU A 445 -25.93 13.29 23.26
CA GLU A 445 -26.71 14.39 23.84
C GLU A 445 -28.02 14.62 23.08
N TRP A 446 -27.97 14.65 21.76
CA TRP A 446 -29.14 14.83 20.92
C TRP A 446 -30.06 13.61 20.90
N GLU A 447 -29.54 12.39 21.02
CA GLU A 447 -30.36 11.17 21.20
C GLU A 447 -31.12 11.19 22.52
N VAL A 448 -30.49 11.66 23.60
CA VAL A 448 -31.16 11.87 24.90
C VAL A 448 -32.26 12.91 24.77
N ASN A 449 -31.97 14.07 24.16
CA ASN A 449 -32.96 15.12 23.91
C ASN A 449 -34.16 14.59 23.09
N LEU A 450 -33.89 13.90 21.98
CA LEU A 450 -34.93 13.28 21.14
C LEU A 450 -35.78 12.27 21.92
N SER A 451 -35.17 11.48 22.81
CA SER A 451 -35.88 10.54 23.69
C SER A 451 -36.77 11.26 24.69
N GLU A 452 -36.31 12.35 25.31
CA GLU A 452 -37.07 13.15 26.27
C GLU A 452 -38.28 13.82 25.61
N ILE A 453 -38.10 14.43 24.44
CA ILE A 453 -39.19 15.04 23.66
C ILE A 453 -40.21 13.99 23.25
N SER A 454 -39.73 12.84 22.76
CA SER A 454 -40.62 11.74 22.33
C SER A 454 -41.46 11.23 23.49
N ALA A 455 -40.90 11.14 24.70
CA ALA A 455 -41.61 10.70 25.90
C ALA A 455 -42.67 11.70 26.39
N ASN A 456 -42.44 13.01 26.19
CA ASN A 456 -43.34 14.07 26.60
C ASN A 456 -44.34 14.51 25.51
N SER A 457 -44.25 13.92 24.31
CA SER A 457 -45.10 14.25 23.16
C SER A 457 -46.56 13.81 23.32
N VAL A 458 -47.47 14.55 22.69
CA VAL A 458 -48.89 14.18 22.63
C VAL A 458 -49.18 13.47 21.30
N GLU A 459 -49.58 12.19 21.38
CA GLU A 459 -49.85 11.38 20.19
C GLU A 459 -50.96 11.98 19.31
N GLY A 460 -50.68 12.14 18.02
CA GLY A 460 -51.61 12.71 17.03
C GLY A 460 -51.67 14.25 17.01
N ASN A 461 -50.80 14.93 17.77
CA ASN A 461 -50.64 16.38 17.71
C ASN A 461 -49.54 16.77 16.71
N GLU A 462 -49.89 17.61 15.73
CA GLU A 462 -48.99 18.01 14.63
C GLU A 462 -47.72 18.75 15.12
N ILE A 463 -47.83 19.60 16.14
CA ILE A 463 -46.69 20.38 16.65
C ILE A 463 -45.74 19.48 17.45
N SER A 464 -46.27 18.50 18.18
CA SER A 464 -45.46 17.46 18.82
C SER A 464 -44.66 16.65 17.79
N GLU A 465 -45.29 16.25 16.68
CA GLU A 465 -44.60 15.56 15.58
C GLU A 465 -43.51 16.42 14.93
N LYS A 466 -43.78 17.72 14.71
CA LYS A 466 -42.78 18.68 14.21
C LYS A 466 -41.61 18.87 15.17
N SER A 467 -41.85 18.86 16.48
CA SER A 467 -40.79 18.96 17.50
C SER A 467 -39.86 17.75 17.48
N ILE A 468 -40.43 16.55 17.37
CA ILE A 468 -39.65 15.30 17.22
C ILE A 468 -38.86 15.34 15.91
N ALA A 469 -39.48 15.78 14.81
CA ALA A 469 -38.81 15.87 13.51
C ALA A 469 -37.63 16.86 13.54
N ALA A 470 -37.77 17.99 14.21
CA ALA A 470 -36.69 18.97 14.40
C ALA A 470 -35.51 18.35 15.15
N ALA A 471 -35.75 17.76 16.33
CA ALA A 471 -34.71 17.15 17.16
C ALA A 471 -34.03 15.93 16.50
N LYS A 472 -34.68 15.30 15.52
CA LYS A 472 -34.10 14.20 14.74
C LYS A 472 -32.98 14.66 13.80
N ILE A 473 -32.97 15.91 13.37
CA ILE A 473 -32.00 16.41 12.40
C ILE A 473 -30.57 16.32 12.94
N PRO A 474 -30.21 16.91 14.11
CA PRO A 474 -28.87 16.75 14.65
C PRO A 474 -28.46 15.30 14.87
N VAL A 475 -29.40 14.42 15.28
CA VAL A 475 -29.14 12.99 15.45
C VAL A 475 -28.74 12.33 14.12
N GLU A 476 -29.50 12.57 13.05
CA GLU A 476 -29.19 12.03 11.72
C GLU A 476 -27.88 12.61 11.16
N GLU A 477 -27.64 13.89 11.37
CA GLU A 477 -26.45 14.59 10.90
C GLU A 477 -25.17 14.12 11.58
N TYR A 478 -25.17 14.09 12.92
CA TYR A 478 -24.03 13.60 13.68
C TYR A 478 -23.81 12.11 13.47
N GLY A 479 -24.87 11.30 13.32
CA GLY A 479 -24.76 9.90 12.93
C GLY A 479 -24.07 9.72 11.56
N ALA A 480 -24.47 10.52 10.57
CA ALA A 480 -23.82 10.48 9.24
C ALA A 480 -22.35 10.92 9.28
N ILE A 481 -22.00 11.91 10.12
CA ILE A 481 -20.62 12.35 10.31
C ILE A 481 -19.81 11.25 11.03
N GLU A 482 -20.35 10.60 12.05
CA GLU A 482 -19.71 9.49 12.76
C GLU A 482 -19.39 8.32 11.81
N GLU A 483 -20.36 7.92 10.97
CA GLU A 483 -20.15 6.92 9.93
C GLU A 483 -19.07 7.35 8.92
N GLY A 484 -19.06 8.62 8.51
CA GLY A 484 -18.06 9.19 7.62
C GLY A 484 -16.65 9.20 8.20
N LEU A 485 -16.51 9.53 9.49
CA LEU A 485 -15.24 9.48 10.21
C LEU A 485 -14.71 8.04 10.32
N LEU A 486 -15.56 7.08 10.68
CA LEU A 486 -15.19 5.66 10.71
C LEU A 486 -14.74 5.18 9.32
N ARG A 487 -15.46 5.58 8.26
CA ARG A 487 -15.07 5.25 6.89
C ARG A 487 -13.72 5.87 6.51
N SER A 488 -13.45 7.10 6.96
CA SER A 488 -12.16 7.76 6.77
C SER A 488 -11.04 7.04 7.50
N GLU A 489 -11.25 6.58 8.74
CA GLU A 489 -10.29 5.73 9.48
C GLU A 489 -9.99 4.42 8.72
N ILE A 490 -11.03 3.76 8.17
CA ILE A 490 -10.88 2.55 7.35
C ILE A 490 -10.02 2.82 6.11
N ILE A 491 -10.34 3.88 5.36
CA ILE A 491 -9.61 4.24 4.14
C ILE A 491 -8.16 4.61 4.47
N LEU A 492 -7.92 5.34 5.55
CA LEU A 492 -6.58 5.70 6.00
C LEU A 492 -5.75 4.44 6.32
N ALA A 493 -6.28 3.54 7.14
CA ALA A 493 -5.61 2.30 7.49
C ALA A 493 -5.36 1.43 6.24
N ALA A 494 -6.31 1.37 5.31
CA ALA A 494 -6.17 0.63 4.06
C ALA A 494 -5.09 1.25 3.16
N SER A 495 -5.02 2.57 3.09
CA SER A 495 -4.05 3.30 2.26
C SER A 495 -2.63 3.07 2.78
N VAL A 496 -2.42 3.20 4.09
CA VAL A 496 -1.14 2.88 4.75
C VAL A 496 -0.76 1.42 4.51
N GLY A 497 -1.70 0.50 4.73
CA GLY A 497 -1.46 -0.93 4.54
C GLY A 497 -1.11 -1.29 3.09
N ASN A 498 -1.75 -0.67 2.10
CA ASN A 498 -1.43 -0.87 0.68
C ASN A 498 -0.06 -0.30 0.31
N ILE A 499 0.30 0.88 0.80
CA ILE A 499 1.63 1.48 0.56
C ILE A 499 2.73 0.55 1.09
N ASP A 500 2.58 0.06 2.32
CA ASP A 500 3.52 -0.88 2.92
C ASP A 500 3.59 -2.20 2.15
N LEU A 501 2.43 -2.75 1.79
CA LEU A 501 2.35 -3.97 1.02
C LEU A 501 3.02 -3.84 -0.36
N ASP A 502 2.82 -2.73 -1.06
CA ASP A 502 3.42 -2.49 -2.38
C ASP A 502 4.94 -2.32 -2.28
N SER A 503 5.44 -1.66 -1.23
CA SER A 503 6.88 -1.61 -0.93
C SER A 503 7.46 -3.02 -0.72
N LEU A 504 6.80 -3.84 0.09
CA LEU A 504 7.22 -5.21 0.37
C LEU A 504 7.15 -6.11 -0.88
N ARG A 505 6.15 -5.90 -1.76
CA ARG A 505 6.07 -6.59 -3.06
C ARG A 505 7.22 -6.23 -3.97
N SER A 506 7.59 -4.95 -4.05
CA SER A 506 8.73 -4.51 -4.87
C SER A 506 10.05 -5.10 -4.36
N GLU A 507 10.22 -5.18 -3.04
CA GLU A 507 11.37 -5.86 -2.42
C GLU A 507 11.38 -7.37 -2.74
N TYR A 508 10.23 -8.04 -2.65
CA TYR A 508 10.07 -9.43 -3.05
C TYR A 508 10.44 -9.67 -4.53
N GLU A 509 9.93 -8.86 -5.45
CA GLU A 509 10.21 -9.00 -6.89
C GLU A 509 11.71 -8.82 -7.18
N THR A 510 12.35 -7.86 -6.52
CA THR A 510 13.79 -7.62 -6.65
C THR A 510 14.59 -8.82 -6.16
N VAL A 511 14.32 -9.31 -4.94
CA VAL A 511 15.08 -10.44 -4.38
C VAL A 511 14.76 -11.76 -5.10
N ALA A 512 13.54 -11.95 -5.60
CA ALA A 512 13.19 -13.10 -6.42
C ALA A 512 13.99 -13.16 -7.72
N ALA A 513 14.16 -12.01 -8.40
CA ALA A 513 15.00 -11.92 -9.59
C ALA A 513 16.48 -12.23 -9.29
N GLU A 514 17.02 -11.76 -8.16
CA GLU A 514 18.39 -12.07 -7.73
C GLU A 514 18.59 -13.55 -7.43
N VAL A 515 17.59 -14.22 -6.83
CA VAL A 515 17.60 -15.67 -6.60
C VAL A 515 17.57 -16.42 -7.93
N GLU A 516 16.73 -16.00 -8.89
CA GLU A 516 16.64 -16.63 -10.23
C GLU A 516 17.94 -16.48 -11.04
N GLU A 517 18.60 -15.31 -10.96
CA GLU A 517 19.94 -15.12 -11.55
C GLU A 517 20.98 -16.03 -10.87
N SER A 518 20.89 -16.19 -9.55
CA SER A 518 21.79 -17.09 -8.81
C SER A 518 21.56 -18.57 -9.14
N ILE A 519 20.32 -18.98 -9.38
CA ILE A 519 19.99 -20.33 -9.88
C ILE A 519 20.64 -20.54 -11.24
N SER A 520 20.55 -19.56 -12.14
CA SER A 520 21.17 -19.64 -13.48
C SER A 520 22.69 -19.86 -13.41
N LEU A 521 23.37 -19.25 -12.42
CA LEU A 521 24.81 -19.48 -12.18
C LEU A 521 25.13 -20.91 -11.72
N ILE A 522 24.22 -21.58 -10.99
CA ILE A 522 24.36 -22.97 -10.53
C ILE A 522 24.09 -23.95 -11.67
N GLU A 523 23.08 -23.67 -12.50
CA GLU A 523 22.69 -24.52 -13.63
C GLU A 523 23.68 -24.41 -14.80
N GLY A 524 24.23 -23.22 -15.02
CA GLY A 524 25.26 -22.92 -16.01
C GLY A 524 24.86 -21.76 -16.91
N VAL A 525 25.80 -20.83 -17.13
CA VAL A 525 25.63 -19.68 -18.03
C VAL A 525 26.37 -19.95 -19.33
N ALA A 526 25.71 -19.63 -20.45
CA ALA A 526 26.30 -19.68 -21.78
C ALA A 526 27.44 -18.66 -21.92
N ASP A 527 28.60 -19.11 -22.37
CA ASP A 527 29.67 -18.23 -22.83
C ASP A 527 29.78 -18.32 -24.35
N ASP A 528 29.11 -17.38 -25.02
CA ASP A 528 29.08 -17.29 -26.48
C ASP A 528 30.45 -16.86 -27.06
N GLU A 529 31.35 -16.26 -26.27
CA GLU A 529 32.69 -15.88 -26.73
C GLU A 529 33.69 -17.06 -26.67
N ALA A 530 33.46 -18.04 -25.78
CA ALA A 530 34.30 -19.22 -25.64
C ALA A 530 33.93 -20.38 -26.58
N ALA A 531 32.78 -20.33 -27.24
CA ALA A 531 32.37 -21.31 -28.23
C ALA A 531 33.17 -21.12 -29.54
N PRO A 532 33.93 -22.12 -30.03
CA PRO A 532 34.58 -22.00 -31.33
C PRO A 532 33.54 -22.02 -32.44
N GLU A 533 33.69 -21.14 -33.45
CA GLU A 533 32.85 -21.14 -34.64
C GLU A 533 33.05 -22.47 -35.42
N VAL A 534 32.08 -23.38 -35.27
CA VAL A 534 31.98 -24.63 -36.02
C VAL A 534 30.88 -24.47 -37.06
N ASP A 535 31.24 -24.44 -38.35
CA ASP A 535 30.28 -24.34 -39.46
C ASP A 535 29.10 -25.34 -39.30
N GLU A 536 27.87 -24.83 -39.38
CA GLU A 536 26.61 -25.60 -39.32
C GLU A 536 26.31 -26.34 -37.99
N VAL A 537 26.98 -25.98 -36.87
CA VAL A 537 26.72 -26.55 -35.53
C VAL A 537 26.62 -25.45 -34.47
N ASP A 538 25.42 -25.21 -33.94
CA ASP A 538 25.23 -24.41 -32.71
C ASP A 538 25.77 -25.23 -31.52
N PHE A 539 26.90 -24.81 -30.98
CA PHE A 539 27.50 -25.36 -29.76
C PHE A 539 27.68 -24.23 -28.75
N THR A 540 27.13 -24.42 -27.55
CA THR A 540 27.23 -23.44 -26.46
C THR A 540 27.97 -24.09 -25.31
N VAL A 541 29.05 -23.45 -24.84
CA VAL A 541 29.74 -23.88 -23.63
C VAL A 541 29.00 -23.31 -22.43
N LEU A 542 28.63 -24.19 -21.49
CA LEU A 542 28.01 -23.79 -20.23
C LEU A 542 29.06 -23.81 -19.12
N TYR A 543 29.24 -22.67 -18.47
CA TYR A 543 30.09 -22.55 -17.27
C TYR A 543 29.23 -22.37 -16.03
N LYS A 544 29.57 -23.13 -14.99
CA LYS A 544 28.88 -23.07 -13.69
C LYS A 544 29.71 -22.27 -12.70
N TYR A 545 29.04 -21.38 -11.97
CA TYR A 545 29.65 -20.50 -10.98
C TYR A 545 28.95 -20.64 -9.61
N PRO A 546 28.91 -21.85 -9.01
CA PRO A 546 28.22 -22.07 -7.75
C PRO A 546 28.83 -21.27 -6.58
N ASP A 547 30.09 -20.87 -6.65
CA ASP A 547 30.75 -20.02 -5.64
C ASP A 547 30.20 -18.58 -5.64
N GLN A 548 30.01 -17.99 -6.82
CA GLN A 548 29.37 -16.69 -6.98
C GLN A 548 27.89 -16.75 -6.60
N ALA A 549 27.20 -17.82 -7.02
CA ALA A 549 25.82 -18.07 -6.65
C ALA A 549 25.65 -18.18 -5.13
N LEU A 550 26.51 -18.97 -4.46
CA LEU A 550 26.45 -19.15 -3.01
C LEU A 550 26.65 -17.82 -2.26
N ALA A 551 27.57 -16.97 -2.73
CA ALA A 551 27.80 -15.65 -2.13
C ALA A 551 26.55 -14.75 -2.27
N ARG A 552 25.89 -14.76 -3.43
CA ARG A 552 24.65 -14.02 -3.68
C ARG A 552 23.49 -14.56 -2.85
N LEU A 553 23.26 -15.88 -2.87
CA LEU A 553 22.20 -16.54 -2.11
C LEU A 553 22.32 -16.32 -0.59
N SER A 554 23.55 -16.29 -0.06
CA SER A 554 23.78 -15.99 1.36
C SER A 554 23.46 -14.53 1.72
N ALA A 555 23.61 -13.60 0.77
CA ALA A 555 23.22 -12.21 0.95
C ALA A 555 21.69 -12.04 0.87
N THR A 556 21.06 -12.70 -0.10
CA THR A 556 19.60 -12.64 -0.29
C THR A 556 18.83 -13.33 0.84
N GLU A 557 19.38 -14.34 1.50
CA GLU A 557 18.79 -14.97 2.70
C GLU A 557 18.40 -13.91 3.76
N ASN A 558 19.33 -13.01 4.11
CA ASN A 558 19.07 -11.94 5.09
C ASN A 558 18.02 -10.94 4.59
N VAL A 559 17.99 -10.66 3.28
CA VAL A 559 16.99 -9.77 2.66
C VAL A 559 15.60 -10.40 2.74
N ILE A 560 15.48 -11.71 2.44
CA ILE A 560 14.21 -12.43 2.55
C ILE A 560 13.74 -12.52 4.00
N GLU A 561 14.63 -12.73 4.96
CA GLU A 561 14.28 -12.69 6.39
C GLU A 561 13.77 -11.30 6.83
N ASN A 562 14.41 -10.22 6.36
CA ASN A 562 13.95 -8.87 6.61
C ASN A 562 12.58 -8.60 5.97
N LEU A 563 12.36 -9.06 4.73
CA LEU A 563 11.06 -9.01 4.07
C LEU A 563 9.98 -9.73 4.89
N ILE A 564 10.25 -10.95 5.37
CA ILE A 564 9.33 -11.70 6.24
C ILE A 564 9.01 -10.93 7.52
N ASN A 565 10.01 -10.31 8.16
CA ASN A 565 9.81 -9.48 9.34
C ASN A 565 9.00 -8.21 9.02
N GLY A 566 9.19 -7.62 7.84
CA GLY A 566 8.39 -6.49 7.34
C GLY A 566 6.92 -6.86 7.16
N ILE A 567 6.64 -8.02 6.55
CA ILE A 567 5.28 -8.53 6.37
C ILE A 567 4.63 -8.82 7.74
N ASN A 568 5.34 -9.46 8.67
CA ASN A 568 4.83 -9.69 10.03
C ASN A 568 4.53 -8.37 10.78
N THR A 569 5.35 -7.33 10.56
CA THR A 569 5.13 -6.01 11.16
C THR A 569 3.86 -5.37 10.63
N LEU A 570 3.62 -5.45 9.32
CA LEU A 570 2.37 -5.02 8.69
C LEU A 570 1.17 -5.78 9.26
N ASP A 571 1.26 -7.10 9.39
CA ASP A 571 0.19 -7.92 9.95
C ASP A 571 -0.12 -7.53 11.42
N ILE A 572 0.90 -7.28 12.24
CA ILE A 572 0.72 -6.81 13.62
C ILE A 572 0.02 -5.44 13.64
N GLN A 573 0.43 -4.50 12.79
CA GLN A 573 -0.21 -3.18 12.69
C GLN A 573 -1.69 -3.30 12.33
N ILE A 574 -2.05 -4.18 11.39
CA ILE A 574 -3.44 -4.47 11.03
C ILE A 574 -4.19 -5.12 12.21
N GLN A 575 -3.54 -6.00 12.99
CA GLN A 575 -4.16 -6.63 14.16
C GLN A 575 -4.40 -5.67 15.31
N ASP A 576 -3.53 -4.66 15.49
CA ASP A 576 -3.65 -3.62 16.50
C ASP A 576 -4.76 -2.60 16.17
N GLU A 577 -5.30 -2.61 14.96
CA GLU A 577 -6.49 -1.83 14.61
C GLU A 577 -7.74 -2.27 15.35
N ARG A 578 -8.68 -1.32 15.49
CA ARG A 578 -9.99 -1.58 16.09
C ARG A 578 -10.75 -2.68 15.34
N PRO A 579 -11.58 -3.50 16.01
CA PRO A 579 -12.31 -4.59 15.37
C PRO A 579 -13.15 -4.16 14.15
N GLU A 580 -13.79 -2.99 14.22
CA GLU A 580 -14.63 -2.46 13.14
C GLU A 580 -13.80 -2.13 11.88
N ILE A 581 -12.60 -1.59 12.08
CA ILE A 581 -11.66 -1.25 11.00
C ILE A 581 -11.05 -2.52 10.41
N ARG A 582 -10.54 -3.41 11.25
CA ARG A 582 -9.90 -4.68 10.84
C ARG A 582 -10.84 -5.60 10.06
N LEU A 583 -12.14 -5.59 10.39
CA LEU A 583 -13.15 -6.43 9.71
C LEU A 583 -13.69 -5.79 8.42
N SER A 584 -13.26 -4.58 8.06
CA SER A 584 -13.63 -3.93 6.80
C SER A 584 -13.14 -4.71 5.58
N SER A 585 -13.85 -4.57 4.46
CA SER A 585 -13.50 -5.26 3.20
C SER A 585 -12.15 -4.81 2.64
N GLU A 586 -11.82 -3.55 2.86
CA GLU A 586 -10.62 -2.85 2.43
C GLU A 586 -9.39 -3.46 3.12
N LEU A 587 -9.41 -3.60 4.46
CA LEU A 587 -8.30 -4.21 5.20
C LEU A 587 -8.23 -5.72 5.03
N GLN A 588 -9.35 -6.41 4.85
CA GLN A 588 -9.31 -7.83 4.52
C GLN A 588 -8.61 -8.10 3.19
N THR A 589 -8.71 -7.18 2.23
CA THR A 589 -7.98 -7.27 0.96
C THR A 589 -6.47 -7.13 1.17
N VAL A 590 -6.04 -6.16 1.99
CA VAL A 590 -4.62 -5.99 2.37
C VAL A 590 -4.11 -7.22 3.12
N THR A 591 -4.87 -7.72 4.09
CA THR A 591 -4.52 -8.91 4.89
C THR A 591 -4.34 -10.15 4.01
N ALA A 592 -5.29 -10.45 3.13
CA ALA A 592 -5.19 -11.60 2.23
C ALA A 592 -3.98 -11.51 1.28
N ALA A 593 -3.66 -10.30 0.83
CA ALA A 593 -2.51 -10.06 -0.01
C ALA A 593 -1.17 -10.14 0.75
N SER A 594 -1.14 -9.70 2.01
CA SER A 594 -0.02 -9.88 2.94
C SER A 594 0.24 -11.37 3.19
N GLU A 595 -0.81 -12.16 3.45
CA GLU A 595 -0.71 -13.61 3.64
C GLU A 595 -0.19 -14.35 2.39
N ASP A 596 -0.60 -13.92 1.19
CA ASP A 596 -0.09 -14.47 -0.08
C ASP A 596 1.39 -14.13 -0.26
N LEU A 597 1.79 -12.88 0.02
CA LEU A 597 3.18 -12.46 -0.03
C LEU A 597 4.05 -13.22 0.98
N MET A 598 3.56 -13.43 2.20
CA MET A 598 4.23 -14.24 3.22
C MET A 598 4.51 -15.66 2.72
N LYS A 599 3.50 -16.32 2.12
CA LYS A 599 3.68 -17.68 1.55
C LYS A 599 4.74 -17.70 0.45
N LYS A 600 4.74 -16.68 -0.42
CA LYS A 600 5.74 -16.53 -1.49
C LYS A 600 7.14 -16.29 -0.94
N ALA A 601 7.30 -15.41 0.05
CA ALA A 601 8.57 -15.12 0.70
C ALA A 601 9.15 -16.35 1.42
N LEU A 602 8.31 -17.11 2.16
CA LEU A 602 8.73 -18.37 2.79
C LEU A 602 9.15 -19.43 1.78
N SER A 603 8.42 -19.56 0.66
CA SER A 603 8.80 -20.47 -0.43
C SER A 603 10.11 -20.05 -1.11
N LEU A 604 10.34 -18.75 -1.26
CA LEU A 604 11.58 -18.22 -1.82
C LEU A 604 12.76 -18.45 -0.87
N LEU A 605 12.57 -18.33 0.44
CA LEU A 605 13.59 -18.66 1.44
C LEU A 605 13.98 -20.14 1.37
N ASP A 606 13.01 -21.05 1.33
CA ASP A 606 13.25 -22.50 1.19
C ASP A 606 14.02 -22.82 -0.09
N THR A 607 13.64 -22.19 -1.20
CA THR A 607 14.35 -22.32 -2.50
C THR A 607 15.78 -21.79 -2.39
N THR A 608 15.98 -20.63 -1.77
CA THR A 608 17.30 -19.99 -1.59
C THR A 608 18.22 -20.88 -0.77
N LEU A 609 17.72 -21.45 0.33
CA LEU A 609 18.47 -22.37 1.18
C LEU A 609 18.81 -23.68 0.45
N GLY A 610 17.85 -24.27 -0.27
CA GLY A 610 18.07 -25.48 -1.06
C GLY A 610 19.12 -25.28 -2.16
N MET A 611 19.05 -24.16 -2.89
CA MET A 611 20.03 -23.82 -3.92
C MET A 611 21.41 -23.49 -3.35
N ALA A 612 21.47 -22.89 -2.15
CA ALA A 612 22.73 -22.66 -1.46
C ALA A 612 23.39 -23.99 -1.04
N ASP A 613 22.61 -24.98 -0.62
CA ASP A 613 23.11 -26.33 -0.34
C ASP A 613 23.61 -27.03 -1.62
N ASP A 614 22.85 -26.96 -2.73
CA ASP A 614 23.28 -27.49 -4.02
C ASP A 614 24.60 -26.85 -4.49
N ALA A 615 24.74 -25.53 -4.36
CA ALA A 615 25.96 -24.82 -4.68
C ALA A 615 27.16 -25.28 -3.81
N ARG A 616 26.95 -25.47 -2.51
CA ARG A 616 27.99 -26.01 -1.59
C ARG A 616 28.43 -27.41 -2.02
N ASP A 617 27.48 -28.27 -2.40
CA ASP A 617 27.75 -29.63 -2.85
C ASP A 617 28.53 -29.65 -4.18
N GLN A 618 28.21 -28.77 -5.13
CA GLN A 618 28.97 -28.62 -6.38
C GLN A 618 30.40 -28.15 -6.12
N ILE A 619 30.59 -27.11 -5.28
CA ILE A 619 31.93 -26.61 -4.90
C ILE A 619 32.76 -27.71 -4.23
N PHE A 620 32.17 -28.42 -3.27
CA PHE A 620 32.84 -29.51 -2.57
C PHE A 620 33.24 -30.64 -3.53
N THR A 621 32.34 -30.99 -4.45
CA THR A 621 32.58 -32.03 -5.45
C THR A 621 33.70 -31.62 -6.42
N ALA A 622 33.68 -30.38 -6.91
CA ALA A 622 34.74 -29.83 -7.77
C ALA A 622 36.10 -29.89 -7.07
N GLU A 623 36.21 -29.37 -5.85
CA GLU A 623 37.47 -29.35 -5.10
C GLU A 623 38.02 -30.76 -4.84
N LYS A 624 37.13 -31.72 -4.51
CA LYS A 624 37.51 -33.14 -4.37
C LYS A 624 38.06 -33.72 -5.68
N LEU A 625 37.43 -33.43 -6.81
CA LEU A 625 37.86 -33.89 -8.13
C LEU A 625 39.20 -33.27 -8.54
N LYS A 626 39.39 -31.98 -8.27
CA LYS A 626 40.66 -31.27 -8.46
C LYS A 626 41.79 -31.94 -7.66
N GLN A 627 41.61 -32.17 -6.36
CA GLN A 627 42.62 -32.84 -5.53
C GLN A 627 42.95 -34.25 -6.02
N GLU A 628 41.94 -34.99 -6.50
CA GLU A 628 42.15 -36.30 -7.11
C GLU A 628 42.98 -36.17 -8.41
N GLY A 629 42.69 -35.18 -9.27
CA GLY A 629 43.48 -34.88 -10.46
C GLY A 629 44.94 -34.56 -10.13
N GLU A 630 45.19 -33.69 -9.15
CA GLU A 630 46.54 -33.34 -8.67
C GLU A 630 47.30 -34.58 -8.16
N ARG A 631 46.62 -35.47 -7.43
CA ARG A 631 47.21 -36.73 -6.99
C ARG A 631 47.63 -37.62 -8.17
N ARG A 632 46.83 -37.66 -9.25
CA ARG A 632 47.16 -38.43 -10.46
C ARG A 632 48.36 -37.86 -11.20
N ILE A 633 48.54 -36.53 -11.20
CA ILE A 633 49.77 -35.89 -11.71
C ILE A 633 50.99 -36.40 -10.94
N GLU A 634 50.93 -36.42 -9.61
CA GLU A 634 52.06 -36.87 -8.78
C GLU A 634 52.35 -38.37 -8.97
N GLU A 635 51.31 -39.20 -9.08
CA GLU A 635 51.47 -40.61 -9.45
C GLU A 635 52.13 -40.80 -10.81
N SER A 636 51.75 -39.99 -11.82
CA SER A 636 52.37 -40.04 -13.15
C SER A 636 53.85 -39.69 -13.10
N ARG A 637 54.24 -38.65 -12.36
CA ARG A 637 55.64 -38.27 -12.16
C ARG A 637 56.45 -39.42 -11.54
N LEU A 638 55.91 -40.10 -10.53
CA LEU A 638 56.55 -41.27 -9.91
C LEU A 638 56.68 -42.46 -10.87
N LEU A 639 55.65 -42.72 -11.69
CA LEU A 639 55.67 -43.79 -12.70
C LEU A 639 56.70 -43.51 -13.80
N THR A 640 56.84 -42.24 -14.20
CA THR A 640 57.86 -41.78 -15.15
C THR A 640 59.27 -42.05 -14.64
N GLN A 641 59.54 -41.72 -13.37
CA GLN A 641 60.83 -42.01 -12.72
C GLN A 641 61.14 -43.52 -12.66
N ARG A 642 60.11 -44.36 -12.61
CA ARG A 642 60.23 -45.84 -12.60
C ARG A 642 60.27 -46.45 -14.00
N ALA A 643 60.33 -45.63 -15.05
CA ALA A 643 60.27 -46.05 -16.45
C ALA A 643 59.00 -46.86 -16.82
N GLN A 644 57.89 -46.61 -16.11
CA GLN A 644 56.57 -47.20 -16.40
C GLN A 644 55.73 -46.24 -17.25
N PHE A 645 56.21 -45.93 -18.46
CA PHE A 645 55.71 -44.83 -19.27
C PHE A 645 54.25 -44.97 -19.71
N THR A 646 53.78 -46.17 -20.08
CA THR A 646 52.36 -46.41 -20.42
C THR A 646 51.45 -46.07 -19.23
N ALA A 647 51.78 -46.56 -18.04
CA ALA A 647 51.01 -46.26 -16.83
C ALA A 647 51.10 -44.77 -16.45
N ALA A 648 52.24 -44.11 -16.69
CA ALA A 648 52.39 -42.67 -16.46
C ALA A 648 51.47 -41.85 -17.38
N LYS A 649 51.39 -42.20 -18.67
CA LYS A 649 50.47 -41.58 -19.64
C LYS A 649 49.01 -41.79 -19.25
N GLU A 650 48.63 -43.03 -18.90
CA GLU A 650 47.26 -43.33 -18.41
C GLU A 650 46.89 -42.53 -17.16
N ARG A 651 47.84 -42.30 -16.23
CA ARG A 651 47.58 -41.44 -15.06
C ARG A 651 47.40 -39.97 -15.42
N LEU A 652 48.12 -39.44 -16.42
CA LEU A 652 47.87 -38.08 -16.90
C LEU A 652 46.50 -37.95 -17.56
N GLU A 653 46.07 -38.94 -18.33
CA GLU A 653 44.73 -38.94 -18.92
C GLU A 653 43.63 -38.98 -17.84
N GLN A 654 43.85 -39.75 -16.77
CA GLN A 654 42.94 -39.75 -15.62
C GLN A 654 42.97 -38.43 -14.86
N ALA A 655 44.13 -37.76 -14.77
CA ALA A 655 44.24 -36.43 -14.18
C ALA A 655 43.43 -35.41 -15.00
N ALA A 656 43.59 -35.41 -16.33
CA ALA A 656 42.85 -34.56 -17.25
C ALA A 656 41.34 -34.77 -17.09
N ALA A 657 40.88 -36.02 -17.10
CA ALA A 657 39.47 -36.34 -16.90
C ALA A 657 38.93 -35.83 -15.55
N LYS A 658 39.73 -35.91 -14.47
CA LYS A 658 39.31 -35.43 -13.14
C LYS A 658 39.25 -33.90 -13.06
N PHE A 659 40.16 -33.19 -13.73
CA PHE A 659 40.07 -31.74 -13.85
C PHE A 659 38.90 -31.32 -14.74
N ASP A 660 38.64 -32.02 -15.84
CA ASP A 660 37.50 -31.75 -16.73
C ASP A 660 36.17 -32.00 -15.98
N GLU A 661 36.06 -33.08 -15.20
CA GLU A 661 34.92 -33.32 -14.29
C GLU A 661 34.81 -32.20 -13.25
N SER A 662 35.91 -31.75 -12.64
CA SER A 662 35.91 -30.63 -11.68
C SER A 662 35.33 -29.35 -12.31
N LEU A 663 35.80 -28.99 -13.51
CA LEU A 663 35.37 -27.80 -14.25
C LEU A 663 33.90 -27.86 -14.68
N SER A 664 33.32 -29.07 -14.79
CA SER A 664 31.88 -29.25 -15.06
C SER A 664 30.97 -28.92 -13.87
N TYR A 665 31.54 -28.80 -12.66
CA TYR A 665 30.84 -28.41 -11.44
C TYR A 665 31.17 -26.98 -11.01
N LEU A 666 32.41 -26.52 -11.20
CA LEU A 666 32.84 -25.17 -10.86
C LEU A 666 33.87 -24.70 -11.87
N GLU A 667 33.55 -23.60 -12.56
CA GLU A 667 34.50 -22.95 -13.44
C GLU A 667 35.66 -22.34 -12.63
N ASP A 668 36.88 -22.75 -12.96
CA ASP A 668 38.13 -22.24 -12.37
C ASP A 668 39.14 -22.03 -13.51
N THR A 669 39.28 -20.77 -13.94
CA THR A 669 40.18 -20.39 -15.03
C THR A 669 41.64 -20.74 -14.74
N VAL A 670 42.05 -20.71 -13.47
CA VAL A 670 43.42 -21.06 -13.06
C VAL A 670 43.62 -22.57 -13.23
N LEU A 671 42.65 -23.38 -12.78
CA LEU A 671 42.69 -24.83 -12.95
C LEU A 671 42.69 -25.22 -14.43
N ARG A 672 41.82 -24.60 -15.24
CA ARG A 672 41.75 -24.83 -16.69
C ARG A 672 43.10 -24.55 -17.36
N THR A 673 43.67 -23.38 -17.08
CA THR A 673 44.98 -22.97 -17.61
C THR A 673 46.09 -23.92 -17.15
N TYR A 674 46.06 -24.35 -15.89
CA TYR A 674 47.02 -25.34 -15.37
C TYR A 674 46.89 -26.67 -16.09
N ARG A 675 45.68 -27.19 -16.25
CA ARG A 675 45.38 -28.44 -16.95
C ARG A 675 45.82 -28.39 -18.42
N ASP A 676 45.49 -27.31 -19.13
CA ASP A 676 45.78 -27.16 -20.56
C ASP A 676 47.27 -26.95 -20.88
N ASN A 677 48.06 -26.49 -19.91
CA ASN A 677 49.50 -26.31 -20.11
C ASN A 677 50.34 -27.44 -19.50
N GLU A 678 50.06 -27.83 -18.25
CA GLU A 678 50.90 -28.74 -17.48
C GLU A 678 50.74 -30.20 -17.96
N ILE A 679 49.53 -30.64 -18.33
CA ILE A 679 49.33 -32.02 -18.76
C ILE A 679 50.02 -32.30 -20.10
N PRO A 680 49.84 -31.49 -21.16
CA PRO A 680 50.60 -31.67 -22.40
C PRO A 680 52.12 -31.65 -22.17
N ARG A 681 52.60 -30.70 -21.35
CA ARG A 681 54.01 -30.58 -21.00
C ARG A 681 54.56 -31.85 -20.32
N LEU A 682 53.84 -32.40 -19.33
CA LEU A 682 54.24 -33.65 -18.67
C LEU A 682 54.15 -34.86 -19.61
N TYR A 683 53.20 -34.87 -20.54
CA TYR A 683 53.08 -35.91 -21.56
C TYR A 683 54.30 -35.91 -22.49
N GLU A 684 54.73 -34.73 -22.94
CA GLU A 684 55.96 -34.55 -23.72
C GLU A 684 57.20 -35.01 -22.93
N GLU A 685 57.31 -34.64 -21.65
CA GLU A 685 58.40 -35.11 -20.78
C GLU A 685 58.45 -36.65 -20.69
N ILE A 686 57.29 -37.31 -20.58
CA ILE A 686 57.20 -38.78 -20.56
C ILE A 686 57.66 -39.36 -21.89
N GLN A 687 57.22 -38.79 -23.02
CA GLN A 687 57.61 -39.26 -24.35
C GLN A 687 59.11 -39.13 -24.59
N VAL A 688 59.69 -37.99 -24.22
CA VAL A 688 61.14 -37.77 -24.30
C VAL A 688 61.87 -38.78 -23.41
N ALA A 689 61.44 -38.98 -22.16
CA ALA A 689 62.06 -39.95 -21.26
C ALA A 689 61.98 -41.40 -21.79
N GLU A 690 60.85 -41.78 -22.39
CA GLU A 690 60.63 -43.09 -23.01
C GLU A 690 61.55 -43.30 -24.23
N ASN A 691 61.58 -42.34 -25.13
CA ASN A 691 62.43 -42.37 -26.33
C ASN A 691 63.92 -42.43 -25.96
N ASN A 692 64.35 -41.72 -24.90
CA ASN A 692 65.72 -41.79 -24.40
C ASN A 692 66.11 -43.20 -23.95
N LEU A 693 65.19 -43.90 -23.28
CA LEU A 693 65.41 -45.29 -22.89
C LEU A 693 65.46 -46.23 -24.11
N VAL A 694 64.56 -46.02 -25.09
CA VAL A 694 64.53 -46.78 -26.34
C VAL A 694 65.85 -46.64 -27.10
N VAL A 695 66.31 -45.41 -27.36
CA VAL A 695 67.58 -45.13 -28.05
C VAL A 695 68.75 -45.84 -27.37
N LYS A 696 68.83 -45.74 -26.03
CA LYS A 696 69.88 -46.42 -25.25
C LYS A 696 69.84 -47.94 -25.41
N GLN A 697 68.67 -48.55 -25.29
CA GLN A 697 68.52 -50.01 -25.41
C GLN A 697 68.79 -50.51 -26.84
N VAL A 698 68.35 -49.77 -27.86
CA VAL A 698 68.66 -50.07 -29.27
C VAL A 698 70.17 -50.04 -29.51
N ARG A 699 70.89 -49.07 -28.92
CA ARG A 699 72.35 -49.01 -28.99
C ARG A 699 73.03 -50.21 -28.31
N GLU A 700 72.53 -50.65 -27.16
CA GLU A 700 73.02 -51.86 -26.48
C GLU A 700 72.82 -53.12 -27.34
N TYR A 701 71.65 -53.25 -27.99
CA TYR A 701 71.37 -54.34 -28.92
C TYR A 701 72.24 -54.27 -30.18
N LEU A 702 72.39 -53.10 -30.81
CA LEU A 702 73.28 -52.91 -31.96
C LEU A 702 74.72 -53.32 -31.63
N THR A 703 75.24 -52.87 -30.48
CA THR A 703 76.61 -53.20 -30.04
C THR A 703 76.77 -54.71 -29.85
N SER A 704 75.81 -55.35 -29.20
CA SER A 704 75.81 -56.80 -28.95
C SER A 704 75.67 -57.61 -30.26
N GLY A 705 74.83 -57.16 -31.18
CA GLY A 705 74.66 -57.74 -32.51
C GLY A 705 75.94 -57.67 -33.35
N LYS A 706 76.58 -56.50 -33.43
CA LYS A 706 77.87 -56.30 -34.12
C LYS A 706 78.98 -57.18 -33.53
N ALA A 707 79.06 -57.29 -32.21
CA ALA A 707 80.03 -58.15 -31.54
C ALA A 707 79.83 -59.63 -31.92
N SER A 708 78.58 -60.09 -31.94
CA SER A 708 78.21 -61.46 -32.31
C SER A 708 78.54 -61.75 -33.78
N TYR A 709 78.26 -60.78 -34.67
CA TYR A 709 78.61 -60.86 -36.10
C TYR A 709 80.13 -60.98 -36.30
N SER A 710 80.91 -60.15 -35.59
CA SER A 710 82.38 -60.15 -35.68
C SER A 710 83.04 -61.44 -35.17
N GLN A 711 82.37 -62.17 -34.27
CA GLN A 711 82.80 -63.47 -33.77
C GLN A 711 82.39 -64.64 -34.70
N GLY A 712 81.73 -64.35 -35.83
CA GLY A 712 81.20 -65.36 -36.76
C GLY A 712 79.92 -66.05 -36.27
N ASN A 713 79.31 -65.60 -35.16
CA ASN A 713 78.05 -66.14 -34.65
C ASN A 713 76.86 -65.38 -35.23
N PHE A 714 76.60 -65.62 -36.52
CA PHE A 714 75.57 -64.93 -37.27
C PHE A 714 74.12 -65.20 -36.78
N PRO A 715 73.73 -66.40 -36.31
CA PRO A 715 72.39 -66.60 -35.74
C PRO A 715 72.13 -65.74 -34.49
N ALA A 716 73.12 -65.65 -33.58
CA ALA A 716 73.01 -64.81 -32.40
C ALA A 716 72.90 -63.32 -32.76
N ALA A 717 73.73 -62.86 -33.71
CA ALA A 717 73.69 -61.49 -34.22
C ALA A 717 72.31 -61.11 -34.78
N GLN A 718 71.69 -61.98 -35.60
CA GLN A 718 70.38 -61.74 -36.20
C GLN A 718 69.30 -61.59 -35.12
N SER A 719 69.29 -62.48 -34.13
CA SER A 719 68.27 -62.46 -33.07
C SER A 719 68.27 -61.16 -32.25
N VAL A 720 69.45 -60.59 -31.97
CA VAL A 720 69.61 -59.36 -31.20
C VAL A 720 69.24 -58.14 -32.05
N LEU A 721 69.60 -58.13 -33.34
CA LEU A 721 69.29 -57.03 -34.25
C LEU A 721 67.77 -56.91 -34.54
N ILE A 722 67.04 -58.02 -34.61
CA ILE A 722 65.56 -57.99 -34.70
C ILE A 722 64.93 -57.36 -33.44
N ARG A 723 65.49 -57.63 -32.25
CA ARG A 723 65.04 -56.97 -31.01
C ARG A 723 65.33 -55.46 -31.04
N ALA A 724 66.46 -55.05 -31.62
CA ALA A 724 66.78 -53.64 -31.83
C ALA A 724 65.76 -52.96 -32.74
N GLN A 725 65.37 -53.61 -33.83
CA GLN A 725 64.36 -53.13 -34.77
C GLN A 725 63.00 -52.94 -34.07
N SER A 726 62.53 -53.97 -33.35
CA SER A 726 61.26 -53.91 -32.61
C SER A 726 61.27 -52.88 -31.50
N ARG A 727 62.40 -52.69 -30.79
CA ARG A 727 62.47 -51.69 -29.70
C ARG A 727 62.46 -50.27 -30.25
N TRP A 728 63.09 -50.03 -31.39
CA TRP A 728 63.09 -48.71 -32.05
C TRP A 728 61.67 -48.27 -32.45
N SER A 729 60.86 -49.20 -32.95
CA SER A 729 59.48 -48.90 -33.35
C SER A 729 58.54 -48.50 -32.20
N ASP A 730 58.94 -48.67 -30.94
CA ASP A 730 58.11 -48.29 -29.79
C ASP A 730 57.90 -46.76 -29.68
N THR A 731 58.84 -45.96 -30.22
CA THR A 731 58.81 -44.48 -30.15
C THR A 731 59.12 -43.80 -31.47
N ASN A 732 59.64 -44.53 -32.46
CA ASN A 732 60.07 -43.97 -33.74
C ASN A 732 59.35 -44.69 -34.90
N VAL A 733 58.73 -43.90 -35.79
CA VAL A 733 57.96 -44.42 -36.93
C VAL A 733 58.88 -44.93 -38.06
N GLU A 734 59.98 -44.23 -38.30
CA GLU A 734 60.93 -44.57 -39.37
C GLU A 734 61.92 -45.66 -38.94
N PRO A 735 62.24 -46.66 -39.80
CA PRO A 735 63.22 -47.70 -39.48
C PRO A 735 64.60 -47.12 -39.16
N ASN A 736 65.33 -47.72 -38.22
CA ASN A 736 66.70 -47.29 -37.92
C ASN A 736 67.67 -47.82 -38.99
N PRO A 737 68.30 -46.96 -39.83
CA PRO A 737 69.13 -47.41 -40.95
C PRO A 737 70.33 -48.27 -40.54
N GLU A 738 70.86 -48.05 -39.33
CA GLU A 738 71.98 -48.82 -38.80
C GLU A 738 71.56 -50.26 -38.47
N VAL A 739 70.37 -50.43 -37.88
CA VAL A 739 69.82 -51.77 -37.58
C VAL A 739 69.60 -52.54 -38.88
N GLU A 740 69.00 -51.91 -39.88
CA GLU A 740 68.73 -52.53 -41.18
C GLU A 740 69.99 -52.99 -41.90
N TYR A 741 71.04 -52.15 -41.88
CA TYR A 741 72.33 -52.47 -42.49
C TYR A 741 72.96 -53.74 -41.88
N TRP A 742 73.06 -53.80 -40.55
CA TRP A 742 73.68 -54.93 -39.87
C TRP A 742 72.83 -56.20 -39.96
N LEU A 743 71.51 -56.07 -39.98
CA LEU A 743 70.59 -57.21 -40.15
C LEU A 743 70.75 -57.84 -41.54
N THR A 744 70.80 -57.01 -42.59
CA THR A 744 71.01 -57.45 -43.99
C THR A 744 72.36 -58.16 -44.16
N LEU A 745 73.43 -57.60 -43.58
CA LEU A 745 74.76 -58.17 -43.64
C LEU A 745 74.83 -59.54 -42.94
N THR A 746 74.19 -59.65 -41.77
CA THR A 746 74.11 -60.89 -41.00
C THR A 746 73.34 -61.99 -41.74
N GLN A 747 72.20 -61.64 -42.36
CA GLN A 747 71.42 -62.56 -43.19
C GLN A 747 72.22 -63.07 -44.40
N THR A 748 73.00 -62.19 -45.03
CA THR A 748 73.87 -62.56 -46.16
C THR A 748 74.94 -63.55 -45.72
N ALA A 749 75.66 -63.30 -44.63
CA ALA A 749 76.69 -64.21 -44.12
C ALA A 749 76.14 -65.59 -43.71
N LEU A 750 74.96 -65.64 -43.08
CA LEU A 750 74.26 -66.91 -42.79
C LEU A 750 74.04 -67.75 -44.04
N SER A 751 73.58 -67.13 -45.13
CA SER A 751 73.29 -67.83 -46.39
C SER A 751 74.52 -68.47 -47.04
N VAL A 752 75.71 -67.88 -46.88
CA VAL A 752 76.96 -68.38 -47.51
C VAL A 752 77.57 -69.54 -46.73
N THR A 753 77.43 -69.54 -45.41
CA THR A 753 78.03 -70.57 -44.54
C THR A 753 77.20 -71.85 -44.43
N SER A 754 75.92 -71.83 -44.80
CA SER A 754 75.05 -73.01 -44.73
C SER A 754 75.34 -74.02 -45.83
N GLY A 755 75.62 -75.28 -45.50
CA GLY A 755 75.77 -76.40 -46.45
C GLY A 755 77.17 -77.04 -46.57
N ARG A 756 78.20 -76.50 -45.88
CA ARG A 756 79.56 -77.10 -45.84
C ARG A 756 79.70 -78.29 -44.90
N VAL A 757 78.83 -78.39 -43.89
CA VAL A 757 78.79 -79.49 -42.91
C VAL A 757 77.40 -80.10 -42.94
N ILE A 758 77.30 -81.44 -42.86
CA ILE A 758 76.01 -82.10 -42.71
C ILE A 758 75.60 -81.95 -41.25
N ALA A 759 74.56 -81.17 -40.98
CA ALA A 759 74.10 -80.96 -39.61
C ALA A 759 73.46 -82.24 -39.06
N ALA A 760 73.61 -82.53 -37.76
CA ALA A 760 72.96 -83.68 -37.11
C ALA A 760 71.42 -83.65 -37.21
N THR A 761 70.85 -82.49 -37.53
CA THR A 761 69.43 -82.26 -37.78
C THR A 761 68.99 -82.51 -39.23
N ASP A 762 69.93 -82.79 -40.14
CA ASP A 762 69.64 -83.01 -41.55
C ASP A 762 69.04 -84.42 -41.77
N PRO A 763 67.93 -84.57 -42.52
CA PRO A 763 67.27 -85.86 -42.73
C PRO A 763 68.18 -86.96 -43.31
N LEU A 764 69.19 -86.60 -44.10
CA LEU A 764 70.13 -87.54 -44.71
C LEU A 764 71.45 -87.68 -43.93
N TYR A 765 71.54 -87.10 -42.72
CA TYR A 765 72.75 -87.09 -41.92
C TYR A 765 73.30 -88.49 -41.68
N THR A 766 72.44 -89.45 -41.30
CA THR A 766 72.89 -90.81 -40.96
C THR A 766 73.43 -91.54 -42.18
N GLU A 767 72.68 -91.55 -43.30
CA GLU A 767 73.12 -92.23 -44.53
C GLU A 767 74.37 -91.58 -45.12
N MET A 768 74.41 -90.25 -45.28
CA MET A 768 75.56 -89.60 -45.92
C MET A 768 76.82 -89.68 -45.06
N ASN A 769 76.70 -89.60 -43.74
CA ASN A 769 77.85 -89.74 -42.87
C ASN A 769 78.39 -91.18 -42.87
N GLN A 770 77.55 -92.19 -43.08
CA GLN A 770 78.01 -93.57 -43.30
C GLN A 770 78.85 -93.69 -44.59
N PHE A 771 78.43 -93.08 -45.69
CA PHE A 771 79.23 -93.05 -46.93
C PHE A 771 80.53 -92.26 -46.79
N LEU A 772 80.53 -91.15 -46.05
CA LEU A 772 81.74 -90.38 -45.73
C LEU A 772 82.76 -91.22 -44.94
N ASN A 773 82.31 -91.90 -43.88
CA ASN A 773 83.17 -92.78 -43.09
C ASN A 773 83.71 -93.93 -43.94
N GLN A 774 82.87 -94.57 -44.77
CA GLN A 774 83.31 -95.63 -45.69
C GLN A 774 84.36 -95.12 -46.69
N ALA A 775 84.17 -93.92 -47.24
CA ALA A 775 85.13 -93.30 -48.15
C ALA A 775 86.48 -93.05 -47.46
N GLN A 776 86.46 -92.58 -46.20
CA GLN A 776 87.68 -92.36 -45.42
C GLN A 776 88.41 -93.68 -45.12
N GLU A 777 87.68 -94.73 -44.75
CA GLU A 777 88.24 -96.06 -44.52
C GLU A 777 88.88 -96.64 -45.78
N ASP A 778 88.16 -96.59 -46.91
CA ASP A 778 88.66 -97.07 -48.21
C ASP A 778 89.89 -96.24 -48.66
N PHE A 779 89.89 -94.91 -48.47
CA PHE A 779 91.06 -94.06 -48.73
C PHE A 779 92.27 -94.43 -47.87
N GLN A 780 92.07 -94.65 -46.57
CA GLN A 780 93.17 -94.99 -45.67
C GLN A 780 93.77 -96.36 -46.00
N GLN A 781 92.92 -97.32 -46.38
CA GLN A 781 93.38 -98.64 -46.82
C GLN A 781 94.14 -98.56 -48.15
N ALA A 782 93.64 -97.79 -49.11
CA ALA A 782 94.31 -97.53 -50.38
C ALA A 782 95.70 -96.93 -50.17
N ARG A 783 95.80 -95.92 -49.30
CA ARG A 783 97.06 -95.28 -48.95
C ARG A 783 98.07 -96.28 -48.36
N ASN A 784 97.65 -97.12 -47.40
CA ASN A 784 98.53 -98.11 -46.79
C ASN A 784 99.09 -99.08 -47.85
N LEU A 785 98.23 -99.59 -48.74
CA LEU A 785 98.63 -100.49 -49.83
C LEU A 785 99.56 -99.80 -50.84
N TYR A 786 99.32 -98.52 -51.12
CA TYR A 786 100.16 -97.72 -51.99
C TYR A 786 101.57 -97.54 -51.38
N ASP A 787 101.64 -97.21 -50.09
CA ASP A 787 102.89 -97.04 -49.34
C ASP A 787 103.68 -98.37 -49.22
N ASP A 788 102.99 -99.52 -49.18
CA ASP A 788 103.59 -100.87 -49.18
C ASP A 788 104.08 -101.34 -50.58
N GLY A 789 103.85 -100.54 -51.63
CA GLY A 789 104.32 -100.77 -53.00
C GLY A 789 103.36 -101.56 -53.89
N ASP A 790 102.14 -101.86 -53.42
CA ASP A 790 101.12 -102.64 -54.14
C ASP A 790 100.12 -101.73 -54.88
N GLY A 791 100.65 -100.91 -55.78
CA GLY A 791 99.91 -99.80 -56.41
C GLY A 791 98.65 -100.21 -57.17
N SER A 792 98.57 -101.42 -57.71
CA SER A 792 97.37 -101.91 -58.40
C SER A 792 96.21 -102.24 -57.45
N GLU A 793 96.51 -102.74 -56.25
CA GLU A 793 95.49 -103.06 -55.23
C GLU A 793 95.00 -101.77 -54.57
N ALA A 794 95.91 -100.81 -54.33
CA ALA A 794 95.59 -99.49 -53.81
C ALA A 794 94.57 -98.74 -54.69
N ASP A 795 94.71 -98.82 -56.02
CA ASP A 795 93.83 -98.10 -56.96
C ASP A 795 92.37 -98.57 -56.90
N VAL A 796 92.15 -99.86 -56.59
CA VAL A 796 90.79 -100.41 -56.39
C VAL A 796 90.10 -99.76 -55.19
N TYR A 797 90.84 -99.57 -54.09
CA TYR A 797 90.30 -98.93 -52.90
C TYR A 797 90.12 -97.41 -53.09
N PHE A 798 91.01 -96.74 -53.82
CA PHE A 798 90.80 -95.33 -54.19
C PHE A 798 89.52 -95.15 -55.03
N ALA A 799 89.28 -96.00 -56.02
CA ALA A 799 88.07 -95.94 -56.84
C ALA A 799 86.78 -96.16 -56.01
N ARG A 800 86.83 -97.01 -54.98
CA ARG A 800 85.70 -97.19 -54.05
C ARG A 800 85.46 -95.97 -53.17
N ALA A 801 86.53 -95.34 -52.69
CA ALA A 801 86.44 -94.10 -51.91
C ALA A 801 85.81 -92.97 -52.76
N GLU A 802 86.25 -92.82 -54.01
CA GLU A 802 85.66 -91.85 -54.97
C GLU A 802 84.16 -92.09 -55.20
N GLN A 803 83.74 -93.35 -55.34
CA GLN A 803 82.32 -93.67 -55.53
C GLN A 803 81.46 -93.28 -54.31
N SER A 804 81.99 -93.48 -53.11
CA SER A 804 81.32 -93.10 -51.86
C SER A 804 81.26 -91.57 -51.68
N ILE A 805 82.34 -90.87 -52.03
CA ILE A 805 82.40 -89.40 -52.07
C ILE A 805 81.37 -88.84 -53.05
N LEU A 806 81.29 -89.40 -54.25
CA LEU A 806 80.37 -88.94 -55.30
C LEU A 806 78.91 -89.00 -54.82
N TYR A 807 78.55 -90.03 -54.06
CA TYR A 807 77.21 -90.17 -53.50
C TYR A 807 76.90 -89.09 -52.45
N VAL A 808 77.84 -88.78 -51.58
CA VAL A 808 77.71 -87.68 -50.59
C VAL A 808 77.58 -86.34 -51.30
N GLN A 809 78.38 -86.10 -52.33
CA GLN A 809 78.37 -84.85 -53.11
C GLN A 809 77.09 -84.66 -53.93
N GLN A 810 76.34 -85.71 -54.25
CA GLN A 810 75.07 -85.58 -54.96
C GLN A 810 74.02 -84.81 -54.14
N PHE A 811 74.04 -84.98 -52.82
CA PHE A 811 73.10 -84.32 -51.90
C PHE A 811 73.73 -83.14 -51.17
N PHE A 812 75.03 -83.22 -50.89
CA PHE A 812 75.80 -82.17 -50.23
C PHE A 812 76.99 -81.77 -51.11
N PRO A 813 76.75 -81.06 -52.24
CA PRO A 813 77.77 -80.77 -53.25
C PRO A 813 78.92 -79.89 -52.75
N PHE A 814 78.77 -79.25 -51.59
CA PHE A 814 79.77 -78.39 -50.97
C PHE A 814 80.27 -78.93 -49.63
N ASN A 815 79.98 -80.20 -49.31
CA ASN A 815 80.46 -80.81 -48.09
C ASN A 815 82.00 -80.81 -48.05
N GLU A 816 82.56 -80.22 -47.00
CA GLU A 816 84.00 -80.02 -46.85
C GLU A 816 84.74 -81.36 -46.83
N GLU A 817 84.28 -82.32 -46.02
CA GLU A 817 84.95 -83.62 -45.84
C GLU A 817 85.01 -84.43 -47.14
N ALA A 818 83.91 -84.53 -47.88
CA ALA A 818 83.85 -85.26 -49.14
C ALA A 818 84.79 -84.66 -50.20
N ARG A 819 84.81 -83.33 -50.30
CA ARG A 819 85.60 -82.62 -51.31
C ARG A 819 87.09 -82.65 -51.02
N VAL A 820 87.48 -82.43 -49.77
CA VAL A 820 88.88 -82.56 -49.33
C VAL A 820 89.37 -83.99 -49.54
N LEU A 821 88.55 -85.00 -49.19
CA LEU A 821 88.94 -86.39 -49.37
C LEU A 821 89.15 -86.75 -50.85
N ASN A 822 88.33 -86.18 -51.75
CA ASN A 822 88.50 -86.36 -53.19
C ASN A 822 89.86 -85.82 -53.66
N LEU A 823 90.21 -84.60 -53.24
CA LEU A 823 91.50 -83.99 -53.57
C LEU A 823 92.68 -84.80 -53.03
N ARG A 824 92.55 -85.35 -51.82
CA ARG A 824 93.57 -86.25 -51.26
C ARG A 824 93.72 -87.52 -52.09
N ILE A 825 92.63 -88.11 -52.59
CA ILE A 825 92.72 -89.30 -53.47
C ILE A 825 93.53 -88.95 -54.74
N SER A 826 93.24 -87.83 -55.39
CA SER A 826 93.98 -87.38 -56.58
C SER A 826 95.49 -87.20 -56.30
N GLN A 827 95.86 -86.76 -55.09
CA GLN A 827 97.27 -86.63 -54.69
C GLN A 827 98.05 -87.95 -54.71
N TYR A 828 97.40 -89.06 -54.36
CA TYR A 828 98.03 -90.37 -54.33
C TYR A 828 97.97 -91.10 -55.67
N ARG A 829 96.89 -90.93 -56.43
CA ARG A 829 96.71 -91.61 -57.72
C ARG A 829 97.61 -91.03 -58.81
N ASP A 830 97.76 -89.70 -58.84
CA ASP A 830 98.52 -89.00 -59.89
C ASP A 830 99.57 -88.03 -59.31
N PRO A 831 100.54 -88.50 -58.52
CA PRO A 831 101.46 -87.65 -57.77
C PRO A 831 102.35 -86.78 -58.68
N GLU A 832 102.69 -87.25 -59.88
CA GLU A 832 103.49 -86.49 -60.85
C GLU A 832 102.71 -85.31 -61.46
N GLN A 833 101.37 -85.40 -61.52
CA GLN A 833 100.49 -84.38 -62.12
C GLN A 833 99.70 -83.58 -61.08
N PHE A 834 99.68 -84.00 -59.81
CA PHE A 834 98.83 -83.38 -58.78
C PHE A 834 99.13 -81.89 -58.55
N GLU A 835 100.40 -81.47 -58.64
CA GLU A 835 100.76 -80.05 -58.55
C GLU A 835 100.13 -79.21 -59.67
N GLU A 836 99.95 -79.79 -60.87
CA GLU A 836 99.25 -79.14 -61.98
C GLU A 836 97.74 -79.09 -61.73
N ILE A 837 97.14 -80.19 -61.27
CA ILE A 837 95.72 -80.29 -60.90
C ILE A 837 95.36 -79.28 -59.80
N PHE A 838 96.13 -79.24 -58.71
CA PHE A 838 95.93 -78.30 -57.60
C PHE A 838 96.05 -76.85 -58.08
N GLY A 839 97.04 -76.56 -58.94
CA GLY A 839 97.23 -75.24 -59.53
C GLY A 839 96.07 -74.81 -60.44
N ASP A 840 95.48 -75.72 -61.20
CA ASP A 840 94.31 -75.46 -62.04
C ASP A 840 93.04 -75.23 -61.22
N GLU A 841 92.82 -76.02 -60.16
CA GLU A 841 91.71 -75.79 -59.24
C GLU A 841 91.85 -74.45 -58.53
N PHE A 842 93.04 -74.09 -58.06
CA PHE A 842 93.30 -72.78 -57.45
C PHE A 842 93.01 -71.64 -58.44
N ARG A 843 93.47 -71.74 -59.69
CA ARG A 843 93.19 -70.73 -60.74
C ARG A 843 91.70 -70.61 -61.02
N THR A 844 91.00 -71.74 -61.07
CA THR A 844 89.55 -71.80 -61.30
C THR A 844 88.79 -71.14 -60.14
N ALA A 845 89.09 -71.54 -58.91
CA ALA A 845 88.48 -70.99 -57.71
C ALA A 845 88.76 -69.48 -57.58
N ARG A 846 89.99 -69.03 -57.91
CA ARG A 846 90.34 -67.60 -57.95
C ARG A 846 89.56 -66.83 -59.01
N GLY A 847 89.36 -67.42 -60.20
CA GLY A 847 88.56 -66.80 -61.27
C GLY A 847 87.10 -66.61 -60.88
N LEU A 848 86.57 -67.49 -60.02
CA LEU A 848 85.20 -67.41 -59.52
C LEU A 848 84.98 -66.32 -58.47
N ILE A 849 86.02 -65.72 -57.87
CA ILE A 849 85.88 -64.71 -56.81
C ILE A 849 84.97 -63.54 -57.22
N SER A 850 85.02 -63.12 -58.48
CA SER A 850 84.23 -61.99 -58.96
C SER A 850 82.80 -62.36 -59.40
N SER A 851 82.59 -63.59 -59.87
CA SER A 851 81.34 -64.02 -60.51
C SER A 851 80.49 -64.93 -59.62
N ASN A 852 81.12 -65.77 -58.81
CA ASN A 852 80.49 -66.61 -57.79
C ASN A 852 81.39 -66.68 -56.54
N PRO A 853 81.47 -65.58 -55.77
CA PRO A 853 82.36 -65.45 -54.62
C PRO A 853 82.11 -66.51 -53.53
N GLN A 854 80.87 -66.98 -53.43
CA GLN A 854 80.46 -68.00 -52.46
C GLN A 854 81.10 -69.34 -52.81
N LYS A 855 80.98 -69.78 -54.07
CA LYS A 855 81.62 -70.99 -54.57
C LYS A 855 83.15 -70.88 -54.53
N ALA A 856 83.68 -69.73 -54.94
CA ALA A 856 85.12 -69.44 -54.87
C ALA A 856 85.66 -69.59 -53.44
N TYR A 857 84.99 -69.01 -52.45
CA TYR A 857 85.39 -69.13 -51.05
C TYR A 857 85.39 -70.58 -50.59
N ILE A 858 84.33 -71.36 -50.87
CA ILE A 858 84.26 -72.78 -50.50
C ILE A 858 85.41 -73.55 -51.14
N ASP A 859 85.64 -73.38 -52.46
CA ASP A 859 86.68 -74.11 -53.20
C ASP A 859 88.09 -73.77 -52.69
N LEU A 860 88.37 -72.50 -52.41
CA LEU A 860 89.65 -72.06 -51.87
C LEU A 860 89.88 -72.56 -50.44
N LYS A 861 88.82 -72.63 -49.61
CA LYS A 861 88.89 -73.20 -48.26
C LYS A 861 89.15 -74.72 -48.30
N ASP A 862 88.57 -75.43 -49.25
CA ASP A 862 88.82 -76.87 -49.41
C ASP A 862 90.29 -77.11 -49.85
N LEU A 863 90.84 -76.27 -50.73
CA LEU A 863 92.26 -76.29 -51.12
C LEU A 863 93.21 -75.96 -49.95
N GLU A 864 92.82 -75.04 -49.05
CA GLU A 864 93.60 -74.67 -47.85
C GLU A 864 93.85 -75.86 -46.93
N VAL A 865 92.88 -76.76 -46.81
CA VAL A 865 92.99 -77.98 -45.99
C VAL A 865 94.03 -78.97 -46.54
N ILE A 866 94.28 -78.92 -47.86
CA ILE A 866 95.25 -79.79 -48.53
C ILE A 866 96.66 -79.20 -48.47
N ASN A 867 96.82 -77.92 -48.84
CA ASN A 867 98.09 -77.21 -48.77
C ASN A 867 97.87 -75.74 -48.38
N SER A 868 98.00 -75.45 -47.08
CA SER A 868 97.82 -74.11 -46.53
C SER A 868 98.89 -73.12 -47.00
N ASP A 869 100.08 -73.61 -47.36
CA ASP A 869 101.24 -72.77 -47.69
C ASP A 869 101.35 -72.47 -49.20
N TYR A 870 100.33 -72.86 -49.99
CA TYR A 870 100.34 -72.64 -51.44
C TYR A 870 100.40 -71.13 -51.79
N PRO A 871 101.35 -70.68 -52.64
CA PRO A 871 101.54 -69.27 -52.93
C PRO A 871 100.28 -68.57 -53.46
N GLY A 872 99.80 -67.57 -52.71
CA GLY A 872 98.65 -66.76 -53.09
C GLY A 872 97.28 -67.30 -52.64
N LEU A 873 97.21 -68.49 -52.04
CA LEU A 873 95.96 -69.08 -51.57
C LEU A 873 95.28 -68.24 -50.49
N GLN A 874 96.01 -67.85 -49.45
CA GLN A 874 95.45 -67.04 -48.36
C GLN A 874 94.92 -65.68 -48.82
N SER A 875 95.59 -65.08 -49.80
CA SER A 875 95.14 -63.81 -50.41
C SER A 875 93.83 -64.00 -51.16
N ALA A 876 93.69 -65.10 -51.91
CA ALA A 876 92.48 -65.41 -52.65
C ALA A 876 91.31 -65.74 -51.70
N ILE A 877 91.54 -66.48 -50.62
CA ILE A 877 90.52 -66.74 -49.58
C ILE A 877 90.02 -65.43 -48.98
N THR A 878 90.95 -64.55 -48.60
CA THR A 878 90.61 -63.24 -48.03
C THR A 878 89.81 -62.39 -49.02
N GLU A 879 90.17 -62.41 -50.31
CA GLU A 879 89.43 -61.69 -51.35
C GLU A 879 88.03 -62.29 -51.58
N ALA A 880 87.89 -63.61 -51.49
CA ALA A 880 86.61 -64.30 -51.55
C ALA A 880 85.73 -64.01 -50.32
N GLU A 881 86.29 -63.92 -49.11
CA GLU A 881 85.57 -63.50 -47.89
C GLU A 881 85.00 -62.09 -48.03
N TYR A 882 85.78 -61.18 -48.65
CA TYR A 882 85.35 -59.82 -48.96
C TYR A 882 84.31 -59.73 -50.07
N ALA A 883 84.37 -60.60 -51.07
CA ALA A 883 83.43 -60.62 -52.19
C ALA A 883 82.12 -61.35 -51.83
N SER A 884 82.15 -62.30 -50.89
CA SER A 884 80.99 -63.07 -50.42
C SER A 884 80.27 -62.42 -49.24
N GLY A 885 80.81 -61.35 -48.66
CA GLY A 885 80.21 -60.63 -47.53
C GLY A 885 80.37 -61.34 -46.17
N ILE A 886 81.24 -62.36 -46.09
CA ILE A 886 81.62 -63.03 -44.84
C ILE A 886 82.51 -62.10 -43.99
N LYS A 887 83.35 -61.30 -44.65
CA LYS A 887 84.22 -60.31 -44.01
C LYS A 887 83.98 -58.94 -44.62
N VAL A 888 83.93 -57.92 -43.76
CA VAL A 888 83.71 -56.54 -44.20
C VAL A 888 84.97 -56.02 -44.91
N ARG A 889 84.81 -55.51 -46.14
CA ARG A 889 85.91 -54.88 -46.88
C ARG A 889 86.48 -53.68 -46.11
N PRO A 890 87.80 -53.44 -46.16
CA PRO A 890 88.37 -52.17 -45.72
C PRO A 890 87.64 -51.02 -46.45
N PRO A 891 87.20 -49.97 -45.72
CA PRO A 891 86.32 -48.96 -46.31
C PRO A 891 87.01 -48.14 -47.41
N ASP A 892 86.22 -47.74 -48.41
CA ASP A 892 86.63 -46.85 -49.51
C ASP A 892 86.99 -45.46 -48.96
N PRO A 893 88.22 -44.95 -49.17
CA PRO A 893 88.65 -43.64 -48.69
C PRO A 893 87.72 -42.48 -49.09
N ALA A 894 87.06 -42.56 -50.26
CA ALA A 894 86.13 -41.53 -50.71
C ALA A 894 84.83 -41.52 -49.88
N LYS A 895 84.32 -42.70 -49.52
CA LYS A 895 83.13 -42.84 -48.66
C LYS A 895 83.42 -42.42 -47.22
N LEU A 896 84.63 -42.70 -46.72
CA LEU A 896 85.07 -42.22 -45.40
C LEU A 896 85.11 -40.69 -45.35
N ALA A 897 85.72 -40.05 -46.35
CA ALA A 897 85.79 -38.59 -46.42
C ALA A 897 84.39 -37.94 -46.49
N ARG A 898 83.48 -38.51 -47.29
CA ARG A 898 82.10 -38.01 -47.39
C ARG A 898 81.31 -38.21 -46.09
N SER A 899 81.51 -39.34 -45.40
CA SER A 899 80.90 -39.57 -44.09
C SER A 899 81.36 -38.54 -43.03
N SER A 900 82.64 -38.18 -43.02
CA SER A 900 83.16 -37.12 -42.15
C SER A 900 82.59 -35.74 -42.50
N GLU A 901 82.49 -35.40 -43.79
CA GLU A 901 81.88 -34.13 -44.22
C GLU A 901 80.41 -34.00 -43.78
N LEU A 902 79.63 -35.07 -43.96
CA LEU A 902 78.23 -35.11 -43.53
C LEU A 902 78.09 -35.03 -41.99
N TYR A 903 79.01 -35.62 -41.25
CA TYR A 903 79.10 -35.45 -39.80
C TYR A 903 79.35 -33.98 -39.42
N ASP A 904 80.33 -33.31 -40.05
CA ASP A 904 80.65 -31.92 -39.74
C ASP A 904 79.46 -30.98 -40.02
N LEU A 905 78.73 -31.22 -41.12
CA LEU A 905 77.49 -30.50 -41.44
C LEU A 905 76.42 -30.69 -40.37
N ALA A 906 76.21 -31.93 -39.92
CA ALA A 906 75.26 -32.22 -38.86
C ALA A 906 75.71 -31.63 -37.50
N TYR A 907 76.99 -31.71 -37.18
CA TYR A 907 77.56 -31.18 -35.94
C TYR A 907 77.42 -29.66 -35.87
N ASP A 908 77.61 -28.95 -36.98
CA ASP A 908 77.43 -27.49 -37.06
C ASP A 908 75.98 -27.10 -36.70
N ILE A 909 74.97 -27.77 -37.28
CA ILE A 909 73.55 -27.56 -36.96
C ILE A 909 73.29 -27.74 -35.46
N VAL A 910 73.80 -28.84 -34.87
CA VAL A 910 73.60 -29.17 -33.45
C VAL A 910 74.35 -28.21 -32.53
N SER A 911 75.57 -27.81 -32.89
CA SER A 911 76.40 -26.91 -32.08
C SER A 911 75.81 -25.50 -31.99
N ARG A 912 75.08 -25.06 -33.04
CA ARG A 912 74.30 -23.83 -33.07
C ARG A 912 72.94 -23.94 -32.36
N ASN A 913 72.58 -25.14 -31.91
CA ASN A 913 71.34 -25.46 -31.19
C ASN A 913 70.06 -25.10 -31.97
N ILE A 914 70.07 -25.26 -33.29
CA ILE A 914 68.91 -24.95 -34.15
C ILE A 914 68.00 -26.19 -34.20
N ARG A 915 67.12 -26.33 -33.20
CA ARG A 915 66.24 -27.52 -33.05
C ARG A 915 65.34 -27.77 -34.25
N SER A 916 64.85 -26.72 -34.92
CA SER A 916 64.03 -26.83 -36.12
C SER A 916 64.74 -27.51 -37.30
N GLU A 917 66.07 -27.57 -37.28
CA GLU A 917 66.90 -28.21 -38.31
C GLU A 917 67.40 -29.60 -37.89
N PHE A 918 67.00 -30.11 -36.72
CA PHE A 918 67.49 -31.40 -36.22
C PHE A 918 67.05 -32.57 -37.11
N THR A 919 65.91 -32.48 -37.79
CA THR A 919 65.51 -33.47 -38.81
C THR A 919 66.48 -33.50 -39.99
N VAL A 920 67.01 -32.33 -40.39
CA VAL A 920 68.02 -32.22 -41.45
C VAL A 920 69.34 -32.81 -40.95
N ALA A 921 69.77 -32.47 -39.73
CA ALA A 921 70.96 -33.05 -39.12
C ALA A 921 70.89 -34.58 -39.00
N LEU A 922 69.73 -35.13 -38.63
CA LEU A 922 69.50 -36.58 -38.61
C LEU A 922 69.67 -37.20 -39.99
N SER A 923 69.14 -36.57 -41.05
CA SER A 923 69.30 -37.07 -42.42
C SER A 923 70.76 -37.13 -42.86
N TYR A 924 71.58 -36.12 -42.52
CA TYR A 924 73.01 -36.12 -42.79
C TYR A 924 73.73 -37.22 -42.00
N LEU A 925 73.34 -37.45 -40.76
CA LEU A 925 73.95 -38.49 -39.92
C LEU A 925 73.57 -39.89 -40.39
N ASP A 926 72.32 -40.10 -40.83
CA ASP A 926 71.89 -41.36 -41.44
C ASP A 926 72.68 -41.65 -42.71
N GLU A 927 72.86 -40.65 -43.57
CA GLU A 927 73.69 -40.79 -44.77
C GLU A 927 75.15 -41.05 -44.39
N ALA A 928 75.70 -40.33 -43.41
CA ALA A 928 77.06 -40.52 -42.92
C ALA A 928 77.30 -41.94 -42.39
N ILE A 929 76.36 -42.50 -41.62
CA ILE A 929 76.41 -43.85 -41.05
C ILE A 929 76.22 -44.91 -42.14
N SER A 930 75.37 -44.65 -43.14
CA SER A 930 75.21 -45.56 -44.29
C SER A 930 76.52 -45.69 -45.11
N LEU A 931 77.28 -44.59 -45.23
CA LEU A 931 78.56 -44.54 -45.94
C LEU A 931 79.71 -45.12 -45.12
N ASN A 932 79.68 -44.92 -43.79
CA ASN A 932 80.63 -45.49 -42.84
C ASN A 932 79.90 -46.01 -41.58
N PRO A 933 79.53 -47.31 -41.56
CA PRO A 933 78.83 -47.93 -40.43
C PRO A 933 79.61 -47.97 -39.11
N ASN A 934 80.89 -47.57 -39.13
CA ASN A 934 81.79 -47.48 -37.97
C ASN A 934 82.14 -46.02 -37.60
N ASN A 935 81.42 -45.03 -38.13
CA ASN A 935 81.61 -43.63 -37.74
C ASN A 935 81.02 -43.39 -36.33
N ASP A 936 81.81 -43.66 -35.30
CA ASP A 936 81.38 -43.54 -33.90
C ASP A 936 80.96 -42.10 -33.52
N GLU A 937 81.51 -41.08 -34.17
CA GLU A 937 81.16 -39.69 -33.92
C GLU A 937 79.79 -39.34 -34.47
N ALA A 938 79.50 -39.75 -35.71
CA ALA A 938 78.17 -39.60 -36.31
C ALA A 938 77.12 -40.42 -35.56
N ILE A 939 77.46 -41.64 -35.14
CA ILE A 939 76.60 -42.50 -34.33
C ILE A 939 76.23 -41.83 -33.00
N ARG A 940 77.23 -41.35 -32.24
CA ARG A 940 76.98 -40.69 -30.94
C ARG A 940 76.18 -39.41 -31.10
N LEU A 941 76.45 -38.62 -32.14
CA LEU A 941 75.70 -37.39 -32.41
C LEU A 941 74.26 -37.71 -32.82
N LYS A 942 74.04 -38.75 -33.63
CA LYS A 942 72.70 -39.22 -34.01
C LYS A 942 71.92 -39.65 -32.78
N ASP A 943 72.48 -40.50 -31.92
CA ASP A 943 71.81 -40.94 -30.69
C ASP A 943 71.39 -39.74 -29.81
N ARG A 944 72.26 -38.74 -29.70
CA ARG A 944 71.98 -37.50 -28.96
C ARG A 944 70.85 -36.68 -29.58
N ILE A 945 70.79 -36.53 -30.90
CA ILE A 945 69.70 -35.79 -31.55
C ILE A 945 68.40 -36.61 -31.54
N SER A 946 68.48 -37.93 -31.75
CA SER A 946 67.32 -38.82 -31.73
C SER A 946 66.63 -38.82 -30.36
N THR A 947 67.39 -38.64 -29.28
CA THR A 947 66.90 -38.36 -27.91
C THR A 947 66.03 -37.09 -27.85
N ASP A 948 66.42 -36.04 -28.58
CA ASP A 948 65.75 -34.72 -28.56
C ASP A 948 64.55 -34.59 -29.53
N VAL A 949 64.45 -35.43 -30.57
CA VAL A 949 63.45 -35.30 -31.65
C VAL A 949 62.27 -36.30 -31.52
N GLY A 950 62.46 -37.44 -30.84
CA GLY A 950 61.58 -38.60 -30.93
C GLY A 950 60.29 -38.60 -30.10
N GLY A 951 59.57 -37.48 -29.94
CA GLY A 951 58.35 -37.48 -29.11
C GLY A 951 57.44 -36.26 -29.25
N THR A 952 56.84 -36.03 -30.42
CA THR A 952 55.96 -34.88 -30.66
C THR A 952 54.49 -35.30 -30.89
N ALA A 953 53.95 -36.21 -30.09
CA ALA A 953 52.53 -36.59 -30.19
C ALA A 953 51.81 -36.25 -28.90
N THR A 954 51.11 -35.11 -28.88
CA THR A 954 50.24 -34.70 -27.78
C THR A 954 48.97 -35.55 -27.79
N ALA A 955 48.74 -36.38 -26.77
CA ALA A 955 47.53 -37.22 -26.70
C ALA A 955 46.36 -36.58 -25.93
N VAL A 956 46.56 -35.41 -25.33
CA VAL A 956 45.55 -34.73 -24.50
C VAL A 956 45.11 -33.45 -25.21
N LEU A 957 43.83 -33.37 -25.54
CA LEU A 957 43.16 -32.18 -26.11
C LEU A 957 42.99 -31.10 -25.05
N SER A 958 42.87 -29.82 -25.41
CA SER A 958 42.48 -28.73 -24.48
C SER A 958 41.11 -29.02 -23.82
N ASN A 959 40.75 -28.36 -22.71
CA ASN A 959 39.45 -28.60 -22.08
C ASN A 959 38.28 -28.32 -23.04
N THR A 960 38.32 -27.20 -23.76
CA THR A 960 37.31 -26.84 -24.77
C THR A 960 37.25 -27.86 -25.91
N ASP A 961 38.41 -28.27 -26.45
CA ASP A 961 38.48 -29.28 -27.50
C ASP A 961 38.01 -30.65 -27.03
N GLN A 962 38.23 -30.97 -25.75
CA GLN A 962 37.77 -32.19 -25.12
C GLN A 962 36.24 -32.20 -24.97
N GLN A 963 35.61 -31.05 -24.68
CA GLN A 963 34.14 -30.92 -24.68
C GLN A 963 33.57 -31.10 -26.09
N LEU A 964 34.18 -30.50 -27.11
CA LEU A 964 33.79 -30.72 -28.51
C LEU A 964 34.00 -32.16 -28.96
N TYR A 965 35.10 -32.79 -28.54
CA TYR A 965 35.31 -34.21 -28.80
C TYR A 965 34.20 -35.06 -28.16
N ASN A 966 33.80 -34.75 -26.92
CA ASN A 966 32.71 -35.45 -26.25
C ASN A 966 31.37 -35.24 -26.97
N GLU A 967 31.11 -34.03 -27.47
CA GLU A 967 29.94 -33.73 -28.32
C GLU A 967 29.99 -34.54 -29.62
N ALA A 968 31.16 -34.62 -30.28
CA ALA A 968 31.35 -35.44 -31.46
C ALA A 968 31.09 -36.93 -31.18
N VAL A 969 31.52 -37.44 -30.01
CA VAL A 969 31.22 -38.81 -29.57
C VAL A 969 29.72 -38.98 -29.31
N SER A 970 29.07 -38.02 -28.65
CA SER A 970 27.63 -38.02 -28.38
C SER A 970 26.82 -38.08 -29.68
N GLU A 971 27.13 -37.19 -30.62
CA GLU A 971 26.50 -37.14 -31.95
C GLU A 971 26.76 -38.43 -32.74
N TYR A 972 27.98 -38.99 -32.66
CA TYR A 972 28.29 -40.29 -33.25
C TYR A 972 27.43 -41.41 -32.65
N THR A 973 27.31 -41.47 -31.32
CA THR A 973 26.49 -42.49 -30.64
C THR A 973 25.00 -42.32 -30.89
N SER A 974 24.54 -41.09 -31.11
CA SER A 974 23.15 -40.74 -31.44
C SER A 974 22.81 -41.00 -32.91
N GLY A 975 23.79 -41.41 -33.73
CA GLY A 975 23.61 -41.73 -35.16
C GLY A 975 23.78 -40.52 -36.10
N ASN A 976 24.13 -39.35 -35.57
CA ASN A 976 24.33 -38.11 -36.32
C ASN A 976 25.78 -38.01 -36.85
N TYR A 977 26.18 -38.98 -37.67
CA TYR A 977 27.57 -39.14 -38.13
C TYR A 977 28.11 -37.93 -38.91
N LEU A 978 27.26 -37.19 -39.63
CA LEU A 978 27.68 -35.99 -40.36
C LEU A 978 28.14 -34.88 -39.40
N LYS A 979 27.38 -34.66 -38.31
CA LYS A 979 27.65 -33.64 -37.32
C LYS A 979 28.89 -34.00 -36.48
N ALA A 980 28.98 -35.26 -36.06
CA ALA A 980 30.21 -35.81 -35.45
C ALA A 980 31.45 -35.62 -36.34
N ARG A 981 31.33 -35.84 -37.65
CA ARG A 981 32.44 -35.66 -38.60
C ARG A 981 32.88 -34.20 -38.70
N ILE A 982 31.95 -33.25 -38.81
CA ILE A 982 32.26 -31.82 -38.89
C ILE A 982 33.07 -31.39 -37.66
N ILE A 983 32.65 -31.81 -36.47
CA ILE A 983 33.34 -31.48 -35.22
C ILE A 983 34.75 -32.08 -35.20
N VAL A 984 34.92 -33.36 -35.55
CA VAL A 984 36.24 -34.02 -35.60
C VAL A 984 37.16 -33.39 -36.64
N GLU A 985 36.65 -33.07 -37.84
CA GLU A 985 37.42 -32.41 -38.89
C GLU A 985 37.88 -31.00 -38.47
N ASN A 986 37.05 -30.27 -37.73
CA ASN A 986 37.43 -28.97 -37.18
C ASN A 986 38.49 -29.10 -36.09
N LEU A 987 38.35 -30.06 -35.16
CA LEU A 987 39.36 -30.31 -34.12
C LEU A 987 40.71 -30.70 -34.72
N LEU A 988 40.73 -31.44 -35.83
CA LEU A 988 41.96 -31.84 -36.53
C LEU A 988 42.64 -30.71 -37.33
N LYS A 989 41.98 -29.56 -37.54
CA LYS A 989 42.62 -28.38 -38.17
C LYS A 989 43.67 -27.74 -37.25
N ASP A 990 43.51 -27.91 -35.94
CA ASP A 990 44.50 -27.44 -34.98
C ASP A 990 45.78 -28.30 -35.10
N PRO A 991 46.96 -27.70 -35.36
CA PRO A 991 48.23 -28.42 -35.43
C PRO A 991 48.52 -29.29 -34.21
N ASP A 992 48.13 -28.85 -33.01
CA ASP A 992 48.39 -29.54 -31.74
C ASP A 992 47.50 -30.79 -31.58
N ASN A 993 46.32 -30.78 -32.20
CA ASN A 993 45.35 -31.87 -32.20
C ASN A 993 45.52 -32.85 -33.38
N SER A 994 46.20 -32.44 -34.45
CA SER A 994 46.34 -33.17 -35.72
C SER A 994 46.90 -34.60 -35.59
N ARG A 995 47.65 -34.88 -34.51
CA ARG A 995 48.26 -36.19 -34.21
C ARG A 995 47.65 -36.87 -32.98
N ASN A 996 46.52 -36.37 -32.47
CA ASN A 996 45.88 -36.93 -31.30
C ASN A 996 45.26 -38.32 -31.63
N PRO A 997 45.64 -39.39 -30.93
CA PRO A 997 45.15 -40.74 -31.22
C PRO A 997 43.63 -40.89 -31.10
N LYS A 998 42.98 -40.15 -30.19
CA LYS A 998 41.53 -40.23 -29.96
C LYS A 998 40.75 -39.63 -31.13
N LEU A 999 41.21 -38.51 -31.67
CA LEU A 999 40.60 -37.87 -32.83
C LEU A 999 40.74 -38.74 -34.08
N LEU A 1000 41.93 -39.33 -34.29
CA LEU A 1000 42.19 -40.20 -35.43
C LEU A 1000 41.39 -41.51 -35.36
N ASP A 1001 41.24 -42.12 -34.17
CA ASP A 1001 40.38 -43.30 -33.98
C ASP A 1001 38.90 -42.97 -34.25
N LEU A 1002 38.39 -41.86 -33.69
CA LEU A 1002 37.02 -41.45 -33.91
C LEU A 1002 36.76 -41.10 -35.39
N GLN A 1003 37.70 -40.42 -36.05
CA GLN A 1003 37.67 -40.17 -37.49
C GLN A 1003 37.60 -41.47 -38.28
N GLU A 1004 38.48 -42.44 -38.00
CA GLU A 1004 38.50 -43.72 -38.70
C GLU A 1004 37.20 -44.51 -38.49
N ARG A 1005 36.64 -44.48 -37.27
CA ARG A 1005 35.34 -45.10 -36.98
C ARG A 1005 34.20 -44.44 -37.74
N ILE A 1006 34.16 -43.10 -37.81
CA ILE A 1006 33.20 -42.34 -38.62
C ILE A 1006 33.33 -42.71 -40.10
N GLU A 1007 34.55 -42.78 -40.63
CA GLU A 1007 34.84 -43.11 -42.03
C GLU A 1007 34.45 -44.56 -42.40
N ARG A 1008 34.64 -45.51 -41.48
CA ARG A 1008 34.26 -46.93 -41.65
C ARG A 1008 32.76 -47.19 -41.56
N THR A 1009 31.96 -46.22 -41.10
CA THR A 1009 30.50 -46.37 -40.93
C THR A 1009 29.72 -46.04 -42.22
N ARG A 1010 30.42 -45.91 -43.36
CA ARG A 1010 29.85 -45.93 -44.72
C ARG A 1010 29.60 -47.35 -45.21
#